data_AF-A0A955S3S8-F1
#
_entry.id   AF-A0A955S3S8-F1
#
_cell.length_a   1.000
_cell.length_b   1.000
_cell.length_c   1.000
_cell.angle_alpha   90.00
_cell.angle_beta   90.00
_cell.angle_gamma   90.00
#
_symmetry.space_group_name_H-M   'P 1'
#
loop_
_entity.id
_entity.type
_entity.pdbx_description
1 polymer ?
#
loop_
_entity_poly.entity_id
_entity_poly.type
_entity_poly.pdbx_seq_one_letter_code
_entity_poly.pdbx_strand_id
1 'polypeptide(L)'
;TGEINVDGKAGVAGGSVAIDAGDAITVEKNAVISAKGQGANSNGGEIIILAQDDATLEDNAVIDAGAGTSGNGGFIEFSAKDKVDVKGGSLAAAAANGLPGTILLDPAILNLNADVFTAGANMLFEADETINVNGVTISSRQIAGVDHVNDASTGDSGDLEFIAPVINFNGGSQVLAHSTDGFASGEILANAKYSGIGMVDPVALQINVTDSLLKALLIELQADGFVSKTALSDDSVVTNVSAAINVNSSTLDAGAGTVGLFATAEALTDILETDIPDAINIEHNVSALTHIDGSSVIKADTIEIVSRATNSIAADVSNVDNTMYEDITGIFSQANTHSKATIAQGADIQTMDAGHLSLAALSTTNIDIAMLHEKQDAETPSAAMAVSEVNASAEATIAADLAISTVETVAYSEINSVVSATTIFPLSILALLTGEGEVPDLPFTMTAAASKHDNRAKAGFIEGAIINADLLGLSAFARDESILIMDPGASMENVHIKGIVDGDFLSIAELCFRENADVTVNERYLLEIANVAPESIDGLSEVAKQEVTSELGANPMFTKLWKLQSSSASQSESSYEYAEEWEATEDSDATMDSDMDSGSTMDSGGDSGEGYSYEWTTESSYDTSSDSSSSSSSSSSSSSTSEETSESQSSSDSDSSFEFESESSSSSSSSSTP
;
A
#
# COMPACT_ATOMS: atom_id res chain seq x y z
N THR A 1 16.83 40.47 0.40
CA THR A 1 15.87 39.68 1.19
C THR A 1 14.48 40.10 0.77
N GLY A 2 13.68 39.17 0.31
CA GLY A 2 12.25 39.40 0.02
C GLY A 2 11.42 39.11 1.26
N GLU A 3 10.35 39.88 1.47
CA GLU A 3 9.38 39.65 2.54
C GLU A 3 7.96 39.80 1.98
N ILE A 4 7.11 38.80 2.25
CA ILE A 4 5.66 38.85 2.06
C ILE A 4 5.05 38.61 3.43
N ASN A 5 4.26 39.55 3.94
CA ASN A 5 3.68 39.48 5.28
C ASN A 5 2.18 39.83 5.24
N VAL A 6 1.35 38.88 5.65
CA VAL A 6 -0.10 39.01 5.87
C VAL A 6 -0.47 38.53 7.27
N ASP A 7 0.40 38.76 8.25
CA ASP A 7 0.20 38.35 9.64
C ASP A 7 -1.07 38.92 10.25
N GLY A 8 -1.65 38.11 11.14
CA GLY A 8 -2.76 38.48 11.99
C GLY A 8 -2.38 39.52 13.04
N LYS A 9 -3.38 40.01 13.76
CA LYS A 9 -3.22 40.77 15.00
C LYS A 9 -3.69 39.91 16.17
N ALA A 10 -3.49 40.39 17.40
CA ALA A 10 -4.12 39.78 18.58
C ALA A 10 -5.61 39.47 18.35
N GLY A 11 -5.96 38.19 18.42
CA GLY A 11 -7.33 37.69 18.19
C GLY A 11 -7.81 37.68 16.74
N VAL A 12 -6.93 37.89 15.76
CA VAL A 12 -7.25 37.94 14.33
C VAL A 12 -6.32 36.98 13.60
N ALA A 13 -6.88 36.02 12.89
CA ALA A 13 -6.10 35.04 12.13
C ALA A 13 -5.15 35.70 11.11
N GLY A 14 -4.10 34.97 10.74
CA GLY A 14 -3.28 35.30 9.59
C GLY A 14 -4.09 35.32 8.28
N GLY A 15 -3.59 36.07 7.30
CA GLY A 15 -4.18 36.16 5.96
C GLY A 15 -3.86 34.96 5.07
N SER A 16 -3.98 35.14 3.76
CA SER A 16 -3.64 34.11 2.76
C SER A 16 -2.62 34.67 1.77
N VAL A 17 -1.64 33.86 1.38
CA VAL A 17 -0.65 34.13 0.33
C VAL A 17 -0.76 33.03 -0.72
N ALA A 18 -0.86 33.40 -2.00
CA ALA A 18 -0.79 32.47 -3.12
C ALA A 18 0.28 32.94 -4.10
N ILE A 19 1.23 32.06 -4.42
CA ILE A 19 2.29 32.29 -5.41
C ILE A 19 2.22 31.15 -6.42
N ASP A 20 1.93 31.49 -7.67
CA ASP A 20 1.85 30.55 -8.80
C ASP A 20 2.79 31.02 -9.90
N ALA A 21 3.61 30.12 -10.42
CA ALA A 21 4.53 30.40 -11.52
C ALA A 21 4.43 29.32 -12.60
N GLY A 22 4.37 29.75 -13.86
CA GLY A 22 4.39 28.86 -15.02
C GLY A 22 5.71 28.14 -15.29
N ASP A 23 6.75 28.45 -14.52
CA ASP A 23 8.07 27.82 -14.53
C ASP A 23 8.47 27.53 -13.06
N ALA A 24 9.76 27.61 -12.73
CA ALA A 24 10.29 27.35 -11.39
C ALA A 24 10.04 28.48 -10.37
N ILE A 25 9.93 28.11 -9.09
CA ILE A 25 9.94 29.02 -7.94
C ILE A 25 11.19 28.78 -7.10
N THR A 26 11.86 29.85 -6.67
CA THR A 26 12.90 29.78 -5.65
C THR A 26 12.60 30.76 -4.53
N VAL A 27 12.41 30.23 -3.32
CA VAL A 27 12.36 31.05 -2.10
C VAL A 27 13.80 31.20 -1.62
N GLU A 28 14.42 32.32 -1.98
CA GLU A 28 15.84 32.58 -1.72
C GLU A 28 16.21 32.59 -0.23
N LYS A 29 17.51 32.40 0.05
CA LYS A 29 18.07 32.43 1.40
C LYS A 29 17.64 33.66 2.18
N ASN A 30 17.15 33.44 3.41
CA ASN A 30 16.66 34.48 4.31
C ASN A 30 15.43 35.25 3.79
N ALA A 31 14.72 34.76 2.76
CA ALA A 31 13.40 35.27 2.42
C ALA A 31 12.37 34.84 3.47
N VAL A 32 11.34 35.66 3.68
CA VAL A 32 10.27 35.39 4.65
C VAL A 32 8.92 35.53 3.97
N ILE A 33 8.08 34.49 4.07
CA ILE A 33 6.68 34.51 3.67
C ILE A 33 5.87 34.16 4.92
N SER A 34 5.04 35.09 5.39
CA SER A 34 4.39 34.97 6.69
C SER A 34 2.89 35.28 6.59
N ALA A 35 2.10 34.35 7.11
CA ALA A 35 0.67 34.44 7.33
C ALA A 35 0.36 34.03 8.77
N LYS A 36 1.20 34.45 9.71
CA LYS A 36 1.18 33.97 11.09
C LYS A 36 0.09 34.63 11.92
N GLY A 37 -0.52 33.87 12.82
CA GLY A 37 -1.33 34.43 13.90
C GLY A 37 -0.50 35.17 14.95
N GLN A 38 -0.97 36.28 15.50
CA GLN A 38 -0.26 37.01 16.55
C GLN A 38 -1.06 37.08 17.85
N GLY A 39 -0.39 36.87 18.99
CA GLY A 39 -1.01 36.97 20.31
C GLY A 39 -2.02 35.85 20.63
N ALA A 40 -2.84 36.05 21.65
CA ALA A 40 -3.79 35.04 22.09
C ALA A 40 -4.98 34.93 21.12
N ASN A 41 -5.50 33.71 20.98
CA ASN A 41 -6.67 33.34 20.19
C ASN A 41 -6.54 33.77 18.72
N SER A 42 -5.35 33.60 18.16
CA SER A 42 -5.02 33.98 16.80
C SER A 42 -4.55 32.75 16.04
N ASN A 43 -5.35 32.30 15.09
CA ASN A 43 -4.99 31.18 14.24
C ASN A 43 -3.93 31.59 13.22
N GLY A 44 -3.18 30.61 12.75
CA GLY A 44 -2.40 30.71 11.52
C GLY A 44 -3.28 30.95 10.29
N GLY A 45 -2.67 31.52 9.26
CA GLY A 45 -3.26 31.75 7.96
C GLY A 45 -2.93 30.64 6.97
N GLU A 46 -2.87 30.99 5.70
CA GLU A 46 -2.66 30.06 4.59
C GLU A 46 -1.55 30.57 3.66
N ILE A 47 -0.65 29.67 3.24
CA ILE A 47 0.39 29.99 2.26
C ILE A 47 0.43 28.86 1.24
N ILE A 48 0.17 29.17 -0.03
CA ILE A 48 0.24 28.22 -1.15
C ILE A 48 1.29 28.71 -2.14
N ILE A 49 2.25 27.86 -2.45
CA ILE A 49 3.32 28.12 -3.41
C ILE A 49 3.36 26.94 -4.39
N LEU A 50 3.06 27.21 -5.65
CA LEU A 50 2.99 26.22 -6.72
C LEU A 50 3.85 26.62 -7.92
N ALA A 51 4.81 25.77 -8.28
CA ALA A 51 5.59 25.90 -9.50
C ALA A 51 5.12 24.88 -10.55
N GLN A 52 5.02 25.28 -11.82
CA GLN A 52 4.72 24.33 -12.92
C GLN A 52 5.96 23.52 -13.37
N ASP A 53 7.14 23.81 -12.82
CA ASP A 53 8.40 23.11 -13.04
C ASP A 53 9.01 22.71 -11.67
N ASP A 54 10.12 23.32 -11.25
CA ASP A 54 10.79 23.06 -9.96
C ASP A 54 10.42 24.09 -8.86
N ALA A 55 10.36 23.66 -7.61
CA ALA A 55 10.36 24.55 -6.45
C ALA A 55 11.56 24.30 -5.52
N THR A 56 12.28 25.36 -5.15
CA THR A 56 13.42 25.29 -4.22
C THR A 56 13.20 26.19 -3.01
N LEU A 57 13.30 25.59 -1.81
CA LEU A 57 13.34 26.31 -0.54
C LEU A 57 14.79 26.37 -0.05
N GLU A 58 15.43 27.53 -0.22
CA GLU A 58 16.84 27.70 0.12
C GLU A 58 17.07 27.83 1.64
N ASP A 59 18.32 27.58 2.05
CA ASP A 59 18.78 27.65 3.44
C ASP A 59 18.37 28.95 4.16
N ASN A 60 17.85 28.83 5.38
CA ASN A 60 17.32 29.93 6.22
C ASN A 60 16.14 30.72 5.62
N ALA A 61 15.53 30.29 4.51
CA ALA A 61 14.22 30.81 4.12
C ALA A 61 13.15 30.40 5.15
N VAL A 62 12.12 31.21 5.34
CA VAL A 62 11.04 30.94 6.29
C VAL A 62 9.68 31.09 5.63
N ILE A 63 8.85 30.06 5.76
CA ILE A 63 7.42 30.10 5.44
C ILE A 63 6.68 29.83 6.76
N ASP A 64 5.99 30.83 7.31
CA ASP A 64 5.35 30.77 8.64
C ASP A 64 3.85 31.05 8.54
N ALA A 65 3.04 30.01 8.73
CA ALA A 65 1.60 30.05 8.93
C ALA A 65 1.22 29.57 10.33
N GLY A 66 2.11 29.70 11.31
CA GLY A 66 1.88 29.24 12.68
C GLY A 66 0.83 30.07 13.43
N ALA A 67 0.34 29.52 14.54
CA ALA A 67 -0.55 30.24 15.43
C ALA A 67 0.18 31.35 16.22
N GLY A 68 -0.60 32.20 16.87
CA GLY A 68 -0.11 33.09 17.92
C GLY A 68 0.22 32.33 19.21
N THR A 69 0.13 33.00 20.36
CA THR A 69 0.38 32.33 21.66
C THR A 69 -0.69 31.28 21.99
N SER A 70 -1.88 31.42 21.41
CA SER A 70 -2.94 30.42 21.38
C SER A 70 -3.78 30.58 20.10
N GLY A 71 -4.52 29.55 19.70
CA GLY A 71 -5.15 29.46 18.39
C GLY A 71 -4.62 28.23 17.64
N ASN A 72 -5.25 27.89 16.53
CA ASN A 72 -4.87 26.74 15.72
C ASN A 72 -3.78 27.11 14.71
N GLY A 73 -2.97 26.14 14.34
CA GLY A 73 -1.99 26.26 13.27
C GLY A 73 -2.66 26.51 11.92
N GLY A 74 -1.90 27.07 10.99
CA GLY A 74 -2.35 27.36 9.63
C GLY A 74 -2.04 26.24 8.65
N PHE A 75 -2.07 26.58 7.36
CA PHE A 75 -1.75 25.68 6.26
C PHE A 75 -0.60 26.23 5.42
N ILE A 76 0.34 25.37 5.05
CA ILE A 76 1.41 25.67 4.09
C ILE A 76 1.40 24.60 3.01
N GLU A 77 1.36 24.99 1.75
CA GLU A 77 1.66 24.15 0.61
C GLU A 77 2.89 24.70 -0.11
N PHE A 78 3.89 23.85 -0.31
CA PHE A 78 5.09 24.16 -1.08
C PHE A 78 5.32 23.03 -2.10
N SER A 79 4.73 23.20 -3.27
CA SER A 79 4.57 22.16 -4.28
C SER A 79 5.12 22.60 -5.63
N ALA A 80 5.39 21.62 -6.49
CA ALA A 80 5.93 21.83 -7.83
C ALA A 80 5.46 20.69 -8.73
N LYS A 81 5.30 20.90 -10.04
CA LYS A 81 4.91 19.79 -10.91
C LYS A 81 5.99 18.72 -11.05
N ASP A 82 7.26 19.13 -11.17
CA ASP A 82 8.37 18.19 -11.36
C ASP A 82 9.04 17.87 -10.02
N LYS A 83 9.71 18.85 -9.41
CA LYS A 83 10.57 18.59 -8.26
C LYS A 83 10.50 19.65 -7.18
N VAL A 84 10.49 19.20 -5.91
CA VAL A 84 10.75 20.04 -4.74
C VAL A 84 12.11 19.69 -4.12
N ASP A 85 12.91 20.72 -3.83
CA ASP A 85 14.19 20.61 -3.11
C ASP A 85 14.18 21.52 -1.86
N VAL A 86 14.27 20.90 -0.68
CA VAL A 86 14.33 21.60 0.61
C VAL A 86 15.78 21.60 1.10
N LYS A 87 16.43 22.77 1.03
CA LYS A 87 17.86 22.97 1.33
C LYS A 87 18.13 23.67 2.66
N GLY A 88 17.22 23.53 3.62
CA GLY A 88 17.40 24.02 5.00
C GLY A 88 16.53 25.24 5.35
N GLY A 89 15.53 25.57 4.55
CA GLY A 89 14.49 26.51 4.96
C GLY A 89 13.52 25.90 5.97
N SER A 90 12.78 26.75 6.69
CA SER A 90 11.84 26.38 7.73
C SER A 90 10.39 26.54 7.26
N LEU A 91 9.58 25.52 7.54
CA LEU A 91 8.15 25.48 7.32
C LEU A 91 7.47 25.41 8.69
N ALA A 92 6.77 26.47 9.09
CA ALA A 92 6.19 26.58 10.42
C ALA A 92 4.66 26.74 10.35
N ALA A 93 3.92 25.68 10.68
CA ALA A 93 2.46 25.71 10.76
C ALA A 93 1.94 25.31 12.14
N ALA A 94 2.80 25.11 13.14
CA ALA A 94 2.41 24.58 14.44
C ALA A 94 1.59 25.56 15.30
N ALA A 95 1.00 25.02 16.37
CA ALA A 95 0.35 25.77 17.42
C ALA A 95 0.72 25.21 18.79
N ALA A 96 1.30 26.06 19.66
CA ALA A 96 1.67 25.64 21.00
C ALA A 96 0.46 25.38 21.92
N ASN A 97 -0.69 26.01 21.66
CA ASN A 97 -1.90 25.92 22.48
C ASN A 97 -3.16 25.90 21.59
N GLY A 98 -3.24 24.92 20.69
CA GLY A 98 -4.37 24.72 19.78
C GLY A 98 -4.16 23.47 18.95
N LEU A 99 -4.99 23.28 17.92
CA LEU A 99 -4.77 22.19 16.97
C LEU A 99 -3.54 22.47 16.12
N PRO A 100 -2.72 21.45 15.82
CA PRO A 100 -1.59 21.60 14.90
C PRO A 100 -2.09 22.02 13.51
N GLY A 101 -1.27 22.80 12.82
CA GLY A 101 -1.48 23.08 11.39
C GLY A 101 -0.88 21.99 10.51
N THR A 102 -0.97 22.18 9.21
CA THR A 102 -0.54 21.19 8.21
C THR A 102 0.42 21.82 7.21
N ILE A 103 1.43 21.06 6.83
CA ILE A 103 2.38 21.39 5.77
C ILE A 103 2.28 20.30 4.70
N LEU A 104 2.07 20.68 3.44
CA LEU A 104 2.00 19.80 2.28
C LEU A 104 3.17 20.10 1.33
N LEU A 105 3.91 19.07 0.93
CA LEU A 105 4.81 19.07 -0.22
C LEU A 105 4.28 18.07 -1.23
N ASP A 106 4.00 18.50 -2.47
CA ASP A 106 3.42 17.64 -3.51
C ASP A 106 4.11 17.83 -4.89
N PRO A 107 5.27 17.18 -5.13
CA PRO A 107 5.88 17.10 -6.46
C PRO A 107 5.92 15.71 -7.09
N ALA A 108 6.25 15.57 -8.38
CA ALA A 108 6.56 14.24 -8.91
C ALA A 108 7.74 13.57 -8.17
N ILE A 109 8.81 14.35 -7.90
CA ILE A 109 9.99 13.88 -7.17
C ILE A 109 10.31 14.81 -5.99
N LEU A 110 10.32 14.26 -4.77
CA LEU A 110 10.71 14.99 -3.56
C LEU A 110 12.08 14.55 -3.07
N ASN A 111 12.99 15.52 -2.88
CA ASN A 111 14.30 15.26 -2.25
C ASN A 111 14.47 16.09 -0.98
N LEU A 112 14.63 15.41 0.15
CA LEU A 112 14.91 16.00 1.45
C LEU A 112 16.39 15.83 1.78
N ASN A 113 17.15 16.91 1.55
CA ASN A 113 18.62 16.95 1.70
C ASN A 113 19.08 17.92 2.80
N ALA A 114 18.14 18.50 3.55
CA ALA A 114 18.40 19.26 4.75
C ALA A 114 17.38 18.91 5.84
N ASP A 115 17.72 19.26 7.08
CA ASP A 115 16.82 19.07 8.22
C ASP A 115 15.51 19.87 8.04
N VAL A 116 14.41 19.26 8.46
CA VAL A 116 13.07 19.86 8.43
C VAL A 116 12.44 19.74 9.81
N PHE A 117 12.05 20.87 10.38
CA PHE A 117 11.45 20.95 11.70
C PHE A 117 10.13 21.70 11.64
N THR A 118 9.04 21.06 12.08
CA THR A 118 7.70 21.65 12.04
C THR A 118 7.23 22.18 13.39
N ALA A 119 7.92 21.81 14.48
CA ALA A 119 7.65 22.23 15.85
C ALA A 119 6.23 21.90 16.35
N GLY A 120 5.70 20.72 15.99
CA GLY A 120 4.38 20.24 16.38
C GLY A 120 3.34 20.24 15.26
N ALA A 121 3.67 20.71 14.05
CA ALA A 121 2.75 20.67 12.91
C ALA A 121 2.77 19.31 12.22
N ASN A 122 1.65 18.95 11.60
CA ASN A 122 1.55 17.78 10.74
C ASN A 122 2.25 18.07 9.40
N MET A 123 2.88 17.04 8.84
CA MET A 123 3.57 17.14 7.56
C MET A 123 3.14 15.99 6.65
N LEU A 124 2.64 16.35 5.48
CA LEU A 124 2.27 15.44 4.40
C LEU A 124 3.26 15.65 3.25
N PHE A 125 4.00 14.59 2.95
CA PHE A 125 4.87 14.48 1.78
C PHE A 125 4.15 13.61 0.76
N GLU A 126 3.59 14.21 -0.28
CA GLU A 126 2.99 13.51 -1.39
C GLU A 126 3.93 13.61 -2.60
N ALA A 127 4.12 12.53 -3.34
CA ALA A 127 4.83 12.59 -4.60
C ALA A 127 4.34 11.55 -5.60
N ASP A 128 4.24 11.94 -6.87
CA ASP A 128 3.74 11.05 -7.92
C ASP A 128 4.68 9.87 -8.19
N GLU A 129 5.99 10.05 -8.00
CA GLU A 129 6.99 9.03 -8.35
C GLU A 129 7.83 8.58 -7.14
N THR A 130 8.53 9.51 -6.47
CA THR A 130 9.54 9.13 -5.47
C THR A 130 9.77 10.18 -4.39
N ILE A 131 9.92 9.72 -3.14
CA ILE A 131 10.43 10.50 -2.01
C ILE A 131 11.78 9.95 -1.56
N ASN A 132 12.78 10.83 -1.45
CA ASN A 132 14.11 10.51 -0.92
C ASN A 132 14.44 11.35 0.33
N VAL A 133 14.72 10.68 1.45
CA VAL A 133 15.18 11.28 2.71
C VAL A 133 16.65 10.87 2.94
N ASN A 134 17.58 11.81 2.77
CA ASN A 134 19.00 11.48 2.63
C ASN A 134 19.89 12.06 3.74
N GLY A 135 20.06 11.32 4.84
CA GLY A 135 20.96 11.68 5.94
C GLY A 135 20.57 12.94 6.68
N VAL A 136 19.27 13.19 6.81
CA VAL A 136 18.70 14.41 7.41
C VAL A 136 17.75 14.09 8.55
N THR A 137 17.47 15.08 9.39
CA THR A 137 16.47 15.01 10.45
C THR A 137 15.16 15.63 10.00
N ILE A 138 14.10 14.83 9.91
CA ILE A 138 12.73 15.28 9.75
C ILE A 138 12.03 15.11 11.10
N SER A 139 11.60 16.21 11.73
CA SER A 139 11.00 16.15 13.05
C SER A 139 9.76 17.03 13.18
N SER A 140 8.67 16.39 13.58
CA SER A 140 7.46 17.07 14.01
C SER A 140 7.43 17.40 15.50
N ARG A 141 8.51 17.07 16.23
CA ARG A 141 8.57 17.26 17.68
C ARG A 141 8.59 18.73 18.06
N GLN A 142 7.85 19.07 19.11
CA GLN A 142 7.96 20.37 19.78
C GLN A 142 8.90 20.25 20.99
N ILE A 143 10.15 20.71 20.88
CA ILE A 143 11.17 20.63 21.95
C ILE A 143 11.70 22.00 22.36
N ALA A 144 12.28 22.10 23.57
CA ALA A 144 12.95 23.33 24.04
C ALA A 144 14.39 23.46 23.54
N GLY A 145 15.04 22.34 23.21
CA GLY A 145 16.45 22.27 22.87
C GLY A 145 16.69 22.08 21.37
N VAL A 146 17.79 21.40 21.04
CA VAL A 146 18.24 21.18 19.65
C VAL A 146 18.40 19.69 19.31
N ASP A 147 18.47 18.82 20.33
CA ASP A 147 18.53 17.38 20.13
C ASP A 147 17.12 16.83 19.96
N HIS A 148 16.66 16.80 18.71
CA HIS A 148 15.37 16.24 18.33
C HIS A 148 15.24 14.74 18.64
N VAL A 149 16.29 14.02 19.04
CA VAL A 149 16.18 12.61 19.46
C VAL A 149 15.88 12.52 20.96
N ASN A 150 16.58 13.30 21.79
CA ASN A 150 16.62 13.09 23.24
C ASN A 150 16.07 14.24 24.09
N ASP A 151 16.00 15.47 23.57
CA ASP A 151 15.52 16.59 24.37
C ASP A 151 14.04 16.43 24.75
N ALA A 152 13.69 16.98 25.91
CA ALA A 152 12.34 16.97 26.45
C ALA A 152 11.35 17.69 25.53
N SER A 153 10.20 17.07 25.29
CA SER A 153 9.07 17.69 24.63
C SER A 153 8.52 18.84 25.48
N THR A 154 8.06 19.88 24.79
CA THR A 154 7.37 21.06 25.36
C THR A 154 5.93 21.21 24.87
N GLY A 155 5.53 20.35 23.94
CA GLY A 155 4.21 20.25 23.37
C GLY A 155 4.06 18.92 22.64
N ASP A 156 2.88 18.69 22.11
CA ASP A 156 2.56 17.51 21.32
C ASP A 156 3.36 17.53 20.01
N SER A 157 3.71 16.34 19.53
CA SER A 157 4.31 16.17 18.20
C SER A 157 3.20 16.02 17.15
N GLY A 158 3.45 16.52 15.94
CA GLY A 158 2.55 16.29 14.80
C GLY A 158 2.83 14.96 14.08
N ASP A 159 1.95 14.59 13.16
CA ASP A 159 2.11 13.40 12.33
C ASP A 159 3.01 13.66 11.12
N LEU A 160 3.71 12.62 10.66
CA LEU A 160 4.56 12.62 9.46
C LEU A 160 4.04 11.54 8.50
N GLU A 161 3.48 11.97 7.37
CA GLU A 161 2.93 11.07 6.35
C GLU A 161 3.70 11.20 5.03
N PHE A 162 4.08 10.07 4.44
CA PHE A 162 4.81 9.97 3.19
C PHE A 162 3.99 9.14 2.20
N ILE A 163 3.68 9.67 1.03
CA ILE A 163 2.89 9.00 -0.01
C ILE A 163 3.64 9.10 -1.33
N ALA A 164 4.17 7.99 -1.83
CA ALA A 164 4.78 7.90 -3.15
C ALA A 164 5.00 6.44 -3.55
N PRO A 165 4.97 6.06 -4.84
CA PRO A 165 5.26 4.69 -5.26
C PRO A 165 6.60 4.14 -4.74
N VAL A 166 7.61 5.01 -4.62
CA VAL A 166 8.91 4.67 -4.04
C VAL A 166 9.27 5.65 -2.92
N ILE A 167 9.53 5.12 -1.72
CA ILE A 167 9.93 5.91 -0.54
C ILE A 167 11.25 5.37 -0.02
N ASN A 168 12.26 6.24 0.08
CA ASN A 168 13.59 5.87 0.53
C ASN A 168 14.02 6.72 1.74
N PHE A 169 14.25 6.06 2.88
CA PHE A 169 14.95 6.61 4.04
C PHE A 169 16.37 6.08 4.05
N ASN A 170 17.36 6.94 3.82
CA ASN A 170 18.74 6.52 3.60
C ASN A 170 19.74 7.30 4.45
N GLY A 171 20.91 6.71 4.66
CA GLY A 171 22.14 7.45 4.93
C GLY A 171 22.20 8.14 6.29
N GLY A 172 21.62 7.57 7.33
CA GLY A 172 21.59 8.17 8.67
C GLY A 172 20.36 9.03 8.94
N SER A 173 19.34 9.01 8.07
CA SER A 173 18.14 9.82 8.25
C SER A 173 17.45 9.55 9.58
N GLN A 174 16.92 10.61 10.19
CA GLN A 174 16.17 10.56 11.44
C GLN A 174 14.77 11.11 11.19
N VAL A 175 13.73 10.29 11.35
CA VAL A 175 12.33 10.69 11.18
C VAL A 175 11.65 10.55 12.55
N LEU A 176 11.25 11.68 13.12
CA LEU A 176 11.01 11.81 14.56
C LEU A 176 9.66 12.47 14.83
N ALA A 177 8.68 11.68 15.25
CA ALA A 177 7.35 12.12 15.69
C ALA A 177 7.06 11.77 17.17
N HIS A 178 8.02 11.18 17.89
CA HIS A 178 7.83 10.85 19.31
C HIS A 178 7.76 12.07 20.23
N SER A 179 7.20 11.89 21.41
CA SER A 179 7.15 12.89 22.48
C SER A 179 7.66 12.30 23.80
N THR A 180 7.98 13.18 24.75
CA THR A 180 8.30 12.82 26.14
C THR A 180 7.42 13.60 27.12
N ASP A 181 7.59 13.38 28.43
CA ASP A 181 7.01 14.21 29.50
C ASP A 181 5.47 14.30 29.51
N GLY A 182 4.79 13.29 28.94
CA GLY A 182 3.34 13.16 28.95
C GLY A 182 2.62 13.91 27.82
N PHE A 183 3.35 14.47 26.86
CA PHE A 183 2.78 15.01 25.62
C PHE A 183 2.38 13.89 24.66
N ALA A 184 1.44 14.16 23.74
CA ALA A 184 1.07 13.22 22.69
C ALA A 184 2.20 13.10 21.65
N SER A 185 2.52 11.86 21.30
CA SER A 185 3.40 11.55 20.16
C SER A 185 2.58 11.53 18.89
N GLY A 186 3.17 11.95 17.78
CA GLY A 186 2.60 11.76 16.46
C GLY A 186 2.96 10.39 15.88
N GLU A 187 2.46 10.17 14.68
CA GLU A 187 2.62 8.95 13.90
C GLU A 187 3.61 9.16 12.75
N ILE A 188 4.23 8.06 12.29
CA ILE A 188 4.99 8.01 11.03
C ILE A 188 4.30 7.00 10.13
N LEU A 189 3.72 7.49 9.03
CA LEU A 189 3.03 6.68 8.03
C LEU A 189 3.78 6.80 6.70
N ALA A 190 4.20 5.68 6.12
CA ALA A 190 4.79 5.65 4.78
C ALA A 190 3.97 4.72 3.89
N ASN A 191 3.27 5.31 2.92
CA ASN A 191 2.30 4.67 2.06
C ASN A 191 2.80 4.67 0.61
N ALA A 192 3.47 3.60 0.21
CA ALA A 192 3.77 3.34 -1.18
C ALA A 192 2.57 2.70 -1.86
N LYS A 193 1.77 3.50 -2.58
CA LYS A 193 0.49 3.05 -3.10
C LYS A 193 0.37 3.20 -4.61
N TYR A 194 -0.24 2.20 -5.23
CA TYR A 194 -0.73 2.29 -6.60
C TYR A 194 -2.07 1.55 -6.71
N SER A 195 -3.08 2.19 -7.28
CA SER A 195 -4.35 1.56 -7.61
C SER A 195 -4.78 2.02 -9.00
N GLY A 196 -4.83 1.08 -9.94
CA GLY A 196 -5.06 1.41 -11.34
C GLY A 196 -5.95 0.41 -12.06
N ILE A 197 -6.70 0.93 -13.03
CA ILE A 197 -7.35 0.14 -14.07
C ILE A 197 -6.58 0.30 -15.38
N GLY A 198 -6.36 -0.78 -16.12
CA GLY A 198 -5.79 -0.73 -17.47
C GLY A 198 -4.30 -1.09 -17.58
N MET A 199 -3.61 -0.50 -18.55
CA MET A 199 -2.33 -0.97 -19.12
C MET A 199 -1.05 -0.53 -18.38
N VAL A 200 -1.16 -0.06 -17.13
CA VAL A 200 0.04 0.37 -16.38
C VAL A 200 0.69 -0.86 -15.76
N ASP A 201 1.60 -1.46 -16.53
CA ASP A 201 2.45 -2.57 -16.10
C ASP A 201 3.90 -2.31 -16.54
N PRO A 202 4.90 -2.53 -15.66
CA PRO A 202 4.82 -3.10 -14.32
C PRO A 202 4.52 -2.07 -13.22
N VAL A 203 3.81 -2.51 -12.17
CA VAL A 203 3.69 -1.77 -10.89
C VAL A 203 4.76 -2.26 -9.92
N ALA A 204 5.61 -1.34 -9.47
CA ALA A 204 6.66 -1.62 -8.50
C ALA A 204 6.65 -0.59 -7.38
N LEU A 205 6.22 -1.04 -6.20
CA LEU A 205 6.09 -0.23 -4.99
C LEU A 205 7.18 -0.62 -4.01
N GLN A 206 7.86 0.38 -3.45
CA GLN A 206 9.01 0.13 -2.58
C GLN A 206 9.07 1.11 -1.43
N ILE A 207 9.28 0.58 -0.23
CA ILE A 207 9.71 1.34 0.94
C ILE A 207 11.05 0.78 1.40
N ASN A 208 12.09 1.62 1.37
CA ASN A 208 13.42 1.24 1.79
C ASN A 208 13.82 2.07 3.01
N VAL A 209 14.15 1.42 4.12
CA VAL A 209 14.68 2.03 5.34
C VAL A 209 16.09 1.50 5.55
N THR A 210 17.10 2.30 5.20
CA THR A 210 18.51 1.91 5.24
C THR A 210 19.30 2.87 6.13
N ASP A 211 20.04 2.30 7.09
CA ASP A 211 20.86 3.06 8.06
C ASP A 211 20.12 4.24 8.70
N SER A 212 18.82 4.10 9.01
CA SER A 212 17.96 5.21 9.44
C SER A 212 17.32 4.96 10.81
N LEU A 213 16.85 6.04 11.45
CA LEU A 213 16.09 6.01 12.70
C LEU A 213 14.68 6.56 12.46
N LEU A 214 13.65 5.75 12.64
CA LEU A 214 12.26 6.19 12.75
C LEU A 214 11.81 6.05 14.20
N LYS A 215 11.21 7.11 14.76
CA LYS A 215 10.78 7.12 16.16
C LYS A 215 9.46 7.87 16.35
N ALA A 216 8.44 7.17 16.81
CA ALA A 216 7.06 7.66 16.95
C ALA A 216 6.28 6.82 17.97
N LEU A 217 4.97 7.03 18.10
CA LEU A 217 4.09 6.06 18.80
C LEU A 217 3.60 4.96 17.85
N LEU A 218 3.27 5.34 16.61
CA LEU A 218 2.96 4.41 15.53
C LEU A 218 3.97 4.63 14.42
N ILE A 219 4.57 3.53 13.95
CA ILE A 219 5.36 3.50 12.71
C ILE A 219 4.70 2.48 11.80
N GLU A 220 4.13 2.94 10.70
CA GLU A 220 3.46 2.08 9.73
C GLU A 220 4.04 2.29 8.33
N LEU A 221 4.56 1.21 7.76
CA LEU A 221 5.06 1.17 6.39
C LEU A 221 4.13 0.28 5.58
N GLN A 222 3.42 0.85 4.62
CA GLN A 222 2.49 0.15 3.74
C GLN A 222 2.92 0.26 2.28
N ALA A 223 3.22 -0.87 1.64
CA ALA A 223 3.36 -0.95 0.19
C ALA A 223 2.13 -1.67 -0.38
N ASP A 224 1.20 -0.94 -1.00
CA ASP A 224 -0.12 -1.43 -1.44
C ASP A 224 -0.33 -1.23 -2.95
N GLY A 225 -0.19 -2.33 -3.69
CA GLY A 225 -0.30 -2.35 -5.15
C GLY A 225 -1.52 -3.12 -5.60
N PHE A 226 -2.39 -2.46 -6.37
CA PHE A 226 -3.58 -3.05 -6.96
C PHE A 226 -3.65 -2.73 -8.45
N VAL A 227 -3.74 -3.79 -9.27
CA VAL A 227 -4.00 -3.68 -10.72
C VAL A 227 -5.24 -4.48 -11.06
N SER A 228 -6.18 -3.84 -11.75
CA SER A 228 -7.33 -4.53 -12.36
C SER A 228 -7.34 -4.30 -13.87
N LYS A 229 -7.46 -5.39 -14.63
CA LYS A 229 -7.48 -5.35 -16.09
C LYS A 229 -8.71 -6.08 -16.61
N THR A 230 -9.44 -5.40 -17.50
CA THR A 230 -10.47 -6.03 -18.32
C THR A 230 -9.96 -6.05 -19.76
N ALA A 231 -9.80 -7.23 -20.34
CA ALA A 231 -9.36 -7.40 -21.73
C ALA A 231 -10.54 -7.86 -22.59
N LEU A 232 -10.72 -7.22 -23.76
CA LEU A 232 -11.81 -7.51 -24.69
C LEU A 232 -11.35 -8.09 -26.04
N SER A 233 -10.02 -8.15 -26.30
CA SER A 233 -9.49 -8.53 -27.62
C SER A 233 -7.95 -8.64 -27.68
N ASP A 234 -7.28 -9.06 -26.60
CA ASP A 234 -5.81 -9.10 -26.57
C ASP A 234 -5.32 -10.55 -26.56
N ASP A 235 -4.51 -10.93 -27.55
CA ASP A 235 -3.90 -12.27 -27.66
C ASP A 235 -3.04 -12.60 -26.43
N SER A 236 -2.58 -11.56 -25.69
CA SER A 236 -1.86 -11.74 -24.45
C SER A 236 -2.12 -10.67 -23.41
N VAL A 237 -2.42 -11.11 -22.18
CA VAL A 237 -2.57 -10.26 -21.01
C VAL A 237 -1.42 -10.53 -20.05
N VAL A 238 -0.48 -9.59 -19.92
CA VAL A 238 0.58 -9.67 -18.92
C VAL A 238 0.34 -8.63 -17.84
N THR A 239 0.41 -9.04 -16.57
CA THR A 239 0.23 -8.17 -15.39
C THR A 239 1.36 -8.41 -14.39
N ASN A 240 2.05 -7.36 -13.96
CA ASN A 240 3.17 -7.45 -13.02
C ASN A 240 2.98 -6.48 -11.85
N VAL A 241 2.77 -7.02 -10.64
CA VAL A 241 2.56 -6.22 -9.44
C VAL A 241 3.56 -6.65 -8.37
N SER A 242 4.38 -5.70 -7.91
CA SER A 242 5.34 -5.93 -6.84
C SER A 242 5.22 -4.87 -5.75
N ALA A 243 5.18 -5.33 -4.50
CA ALA A 243 5.22 -4.50 -3.30
C ALA A 243 6.34 -4.98 -2.39
N ALA A 244 7.24 -4.08 -1.99
CA ALA A 244 8.40 -4.44 -1.19
C ALA A 244 8.65 -3.45 -0.04
N ILE A 245 8.95 -3.98 1.14
CA ILE A 245 9.43 -3.23 2.31
C ILE A 245 10.77 -3.82 2.73
N ASN A 246 11.82 -3.00 2.72
CA ASN A 246 13.17 -3.41 3.14
C ASN A 246 13.63 -2.55 4.31
N VAL A 247 14.02 -3.19 5.42
CA VAL A 247 14.58 -2.53 6.60
C VAL A 247 15.99 -3.08 6.84
N ASN A 248 17.00 -2.29 6.49
CA ASN A 248 18.41 -2.67 6.57
C ASN A 248 19.17 -1.78 7.54
N SER A 249 19.81 -2.41 8.53
CA SER A 249 20.66 -1.74 9.53
C SER A 249 20.01 -0.48 10.15
N SER A 250 18.69 -0.50 10.33
CA SER A 250 17.89 0.66 10.75
C SER A 250 17.20 0.44 12.09
N THR A 251 16.86 1.52 12.78
CA THR A 251 16.11 1.48 14.03
C THR A 251 14.68 1.99 13.81
N LEU A 252 13.70 1.15 14.14
CA LEU A 252 12.29 1.53 14.26
C LEU A 252 11.93 1.48 15.76
N ASP A 253 11.78 2.62 16.42
CA ASP A 253 11.48 2.72 17.87
C ASP A 253 10.10 3.35 18.08
N ALA A 254 9.08 2.50 18.25
CA ALA A 254 7.73 2.88 18.64
C ALA A 254 7.53 2.90 20.17
N GLY A 255 8.55 2.54 20.95
CA GLY A 255 8.45 2.45 22.41
C GLY A 255 7.32 1.51 22.86
N ALA A 256 6.29 2.06 23.50
CA ALA A 256 5.11 1.34 23.96
C ALA A 256 3.97 1.27 22.93
N GLY A 257 4.22 1.68 21.68
CA GLY A 257 3.23 1.65 20.60
C GLY A 257 3.47 0.53 19.60
N THR A 258 3.27 0.81 18.31
CA THR A 258 3.20 -0.23 17.27
C THR A 258 4.16 0.04 16.12
N VAL A 259 4.78 -1.04 15.62
CA VAL A 259 5.45 -1.08 14.31
C VAL A 259 4.68 -2.03 13.39
N GLY A 260 4.13 -1.51 12.30
CA GLY A 260 3.41 -2.28 11.27
C GLY A 260 4.12 -2.22 9.92
N LEU A 261 4.45 -3.37 9.34
CA LEU A 261 5.07 -3.50 8.02
C LEU A 261 4.17 -4.33 7.10
N PHE A 262 3.50 -3.69 6.15
CA PHE A 262 2.46 -4.30 5.32
C PHE A 262 2.80 -4.19 3.83
N ALA A 263 3.26 -5.29 3.23
CA ALA A 263 3.42 -5.38 1.77
C ALA A 263 2.24 -6.14 1.17
N THR A 264 1.45 -5.49 0.32
CA THR A 264 0.28 -6.06 -0.36
C THR A 264 0.42 -5.84 -1.87
N ALA A 265 0.34 -6.93 -2.63
CA ALA A 265 0.31 -6.90 -4.09
C ALA A 265 -0.90 -7.70 -4.59
N GLU A 266 -1.75 -7.07 -5.38
CA GLU A 266 -2.97 -7.64 -5.92
C GLU A 266 -3.08 -7.39 -7.42
N ALA A 267 -3.31 -8.47 -8.17
CA ALA A 267 -3.63 -8.41 -9.59
C ALA A 267 -4.95 -9.13 -9.84
N LEU A 268 -5.87 -8.43 -10.49
CA LEU A 268 -7.14 -8.96 -10.97
C LEU A 268 -7.18 -8.82 -12.50
N THR A 269 -7.51 -9.90 -13.19
CA THR A 269 -7.84 -9.84 -14.62
C THR A 269 -9.16 -10.53 -14.88
N ASP A 270 -9.99 -9.85 -15.65
CA ASP A 270 -11.26 -10.37 -16.15
C ASP A 270 -11.23 -10.31 -17.69
N ILE A 271 -11.43 -11.46 -18.33
CA ILE A 271 -11.52 -11.55 -19.79
C ILE A 271 -12.97 -11.79 -20.15
N LEU A 272 -13.55 -10.80 -20.83
CA LEU A 272 -14.92 -10.80 -21.29
C LEU A 272 -14.87 -10.75 -22.82
N GLU A 273 -14.93 -11.90 -23.47
CA GLU A 273 -14.74 -11.94 -24.92
C GLU A 273 -15.99 -12.40 -25.68
N THR A 274 -16.20 -11.77 -26.85
CA THR A 274 -17.28 -12.09 -27.79
C THR A 274 -16.74 -12.55 -29.15
N ASP A 275 -15.48 -12.27 -29.47
CA ASP A 275 -14.75 -12.69 -30.67
C ASP A 275 -13.33 -13.10 -30.26
N ILE A 276 -13.00 -14.39 -30.31
CA ILE A 276 -11.75 -14.89 -29.72
C ILE A 276 -10.68 -15.08 -30.79
N PRO A 277 -9.45 -14.60 -30.58
CA PRO A 277 -8.29 -15.10 -31.30
C PRO A 277 -8.05 -16.61 -31.05
N ASP A 278 -7.28 -17.28 -31.91
CA ASP A 278 -6.99 -18.72 -31.80
C ASP A 278 -6.47 -19.14 -30.41
N ALA A 279 -5.76 -18.24 -29.71
CA ALA A 279 -5.31 -18.46 -28.34
C ALA A 279 -5.16 -17.15 -27.55
N ILE A 280 -5.58 -17.17 -26.29
CA ILE A 280 -5.32 -16.11 -25.30
C ILE A 280 -4.25 -16.59 -24.33
N ASN A 281 -3.22 -15.77 -24.10
CA ASN A 281 -2.18 -16.05 -23.13
C ASN A 281 -2.18 -15.03 -21.98
N ILE A 282 -2.50 -15.48 -20.77
CA ILE A 282 -2.54 -14.66 -19.55
C ILE A 282 -1.31 -14.99 -18.71
N GLU A 283 -0.50 -13.98 -18.36
CA GLU A 283 0.66 -14.14 -17.48
C GLU A 283 0.60 -13.11 -16.34
N HIS A 284 0.47 -13.58 -15.11
CA HIS A 284 0.48 -12.72 -13.92
C HIS A 284 1.69 -13.02 -13.04
N ASN A 285 2.44 -11.99 -12.68
CA ASN A 285 3.51 -12.05 -11.69
C ASN A 285 3.18 -11.11 -10.53
N VAL A 286 2.79 -11.67 -9.39
CA VAL A 286 2.40 -10.92 -8.19
C VAL A 286 3.35 -11.25 -7.05
N SER A 287 4.02 -10.25 -6.50
CA SER A 287 4.97 -10.44 -5.40
C SER A 287 4.81 -9.42 -4.27
N ALA A 288 4.72 -9.90 -3.03
CA ALA A 288 4.74 -9.07 -1.82
C ALA A 288 5.87 -9.50 -0.90
N LEU A 289 6.80 -8.59 -0.60
CA LEU A 289 8.04 -8.90 0.09
C LEU A 289 8.28 -7.96 1.27
N THR A 290 8.51 -8.50 2.45
CA THR A 290 9.03 -7.75 3.59
C THR A 290 10.33 -8.39 4.07
N HIS A 291 11.41 -7.61 4.11
CA HIS A 291 12.73 -8.07 4.53
C HIS A 291 13.32 -7.16 5.60
N ILE A 292 13.67 -7.73 6.75
CA ILE A 292 14.39 -7.05 7.82
C ILE A 292 15.76 -7.73 7.96
N ASP A 293 16.83 -6.98 7.79
CA ASP A 293 18.20 -7.50 7.81
C ASP A 293 19.23 -6.51 8.37
N GLY A 294 20.50 -6.89 8.27
CA GLY A 294 21.61 -6.11 8.83
C GLY A 294 21.54 -6.04 10.34
N SER A 295 22.04 -4.95 10.93
CA SER A 295 21.96 -4.69 12.37
C SER A 295 20.68 -3.93 12.75
N SER A 296 19.56 -4.22 12.07
CA SER A 296 18.30 -3.53 12.32
C SER A 296 17.77 -3.80 13.73
N VAL A 297 17.18 -2.78 14.35
CA VAL A 297 16.53 -2.86 15.67
C VAL A 297 15.08 -2.45 15.51
N ILE A 298 14.14 -3.33 15.85
CA ILE A 298 12.71 -2.98 15.92
C ILE A 298 12.26 -3.06 17.37
N LYS A 299 11.75 -1.95 17.88
CA LYS A 299 11.35 -1.79 19.27
C LYS A 299 9.93 -1.23 19.35
N ALA A 300 8.99 -2.01 19.86
CA ALA A 300 7.59 -1.61 19.99
C ALA A 300 6.91 -2.41 21.10
N ASP A 301 5.67 -2.13 21.45
CA ASP A 301 4.84 -3.09 22.18
C ASP A 301 4.30 -4.14 21.21
N THR A 302 3.70 -3.69 20.09
CA THR A 302 3.22 -4.58 19.02
C THR A 302 4.08 -4.46 17.77
N ILE A 303 4.51 -5.59 17.22
CA ILE A 303 5.21 -5.66 15.94
C ILE A 303 4.43 -6.59 15.02
N GLU A 304 3.90 -6.04 13.93
CA GLU A 304 3.15 -6.77 12.92
C GLU A 304 3.85 -6.66 11.56
N ILE A 305 4.14 -7.80 10.96
CA ILE A 305 4.82 -7.88 9.67
C ILE A 305 4.01 -8.82 8.77
N VAL A 306 3.45 -8.28 7.70
CA VAL A 306 2.58 -9.02 6.80
C VAL A 306 3.01 -8.78 5.36
N SER A 307 3.19 -9.88 4.61
CA SER A 307 3.33 -9.84 3.16
C SER A 307 2.19 -10.63 2.53
N ARG A 308 1.38 -9.98 1.69
CA ARG A 308 0.19 -10.57 1.04
C ARG A 308 0.26 -10.42 -0.47
N ALA A 309 0.25 -11.53 -1.20
CA ALA A 309 0.16 -11.55 -2.65
C ALA A 309 -1.16 -12.22 -3.08
N THR A 310 -2.00 -11.50 -3.83
CA THR A 310 -3.28 -11.99 -4.33
C THR A 310 -3.30 -11.92 -5.85
N ASN A 311 -3.60 -13.03 -6.50
CA ASN A 311 -3.67 -13.13 -7.94
C ASN A 311 -5.00 -13.76 -8.35
N SER A 312 -5.81 -13.02 -9.10
CA SER A 312 -7.10 -13.50 -9.60
C SER A 312 -7.15 -13.39 -11.11
N ILE A 313 -7.46 -14.50 -11.77
CA ILE A 313 -7.71 -14.57 -13.21
C ILE A 313 -9.10 -15.14 -13.40
N ALA A 314 -9.98 -14.34 -13.99
CA ALA A 314 -11.28 -14.77 -14.49
C ALA A 314 -11.28 -14.66 -16.01
N ALA A 315 -11.76 -15.69 -16.69
CA ALA A 315 -12.02 -15.64 -18.12
C ALA A 315 -13.32 -16.37 -18.41
N ASP A 316 -14.29 -15.66 -18.97
CA ASP A 316 -15.51 -16.26 -19.49
C ASP A 316 -15.56 -16.10 -21.01
N VAL A 317 -15.51 -17.24 -21.66
CA VAL A 317 -15.52 -17.36 -23.11
C VAL A 317 -16.79 -18.11 -23.48
N SER A 318 -17.91 -17.40 -23.45
CA SER A 318 -19.24 -18.01 -23.53
C SER A 318 -20.00 -17.82 -24.84
N ASN A 319 -19.46 -17.09 -25.81
CA ASN A 319 -20.26 -16.65 -26.96
C ASN A 319 -19.46 -16.47 -28.25
N VAL A 320 -18.70 -17.49 -28.65
CA VAL A 320 -17.97 -17.48 -29.94
C VAL A 320 -18.98 -17.72 -31.05
N ASP A 321 -19.47 -16.66 -31.68
CA ASP A 321 -20.32 -16.76 -32.88
C ASP A 321 -19.42 -17.12 -34.08
N ASN A 322 -18.75 -18.28 -34.00
CA ASN A 322 -17.71 -18.69 -34.92
C ASN A 322 -18.34 -19.27 -36.20
N THR A 323 -18.98 -18.39 -36.96
CA THR A 323 -19.62 -18.71 -38.25
C THR A 323 -18.59 -18.96 -39.36
N MET A 324 -17.29 -18.79 -39.09
CA MET A 324 -16.21 -18.87 -40.06
C MET A 324 -14.98 -19.52 -39.40
N TYR A 325 -14.64 -20.76 -39.78
CA TYR A 325 -13.36 -21.51 -39.55
C TYR A 325 -13.31 -22.69 -38.56
N GLU A 326 -12.36 -23.59 -38.86
CA GLU A 326 -12.02 -24.85 -38.16
C GLU A 326 -11.14 -24.57 -36.93
N ASP A 327 -11.58 -23.71 -36.01
CA ASP A 327 -10.66 -23.18 -35.01
C ASP A 327 -10.68 -23.96 -33.68
N ILE A 328 -9.47 -24.24 -33.20
CA ILE A 328 -9.20 -24.66 -31.82
C ILE A 328 -9.00 -23.37 -31.04
N THR A 329 -9.87 -23.08 -30.09
CA THR A 329 -9.72 -21.93 -29.20
C THR A 329 -9.05 -22.38 -27.90
N GLY A 330 -8.00 -21.68 -27.48
CA GLY A 330 -7.29 -21.99 -26.24
C GLY A 330 -7.15 -20.79 -25.30
N ILE A 331 -7.36 -21.01 -24.00
CA ILE A 331 -6.85 -20.10 -22.98
C ILE A 331 -5.69 -20.77 -22.28
N PHE A 332 -4.56 -20.08 -22.24
CA PHE A 332 -3.39 -20.44 -21.46
C PHE A 332 -3.20 -19.38 -20.38
N SER A 333 -3.21 -19.77 -19.11
CA SER A 333 -2.97 -18.86 -18.00
C SER A 333 -1.79 -19.32 -17.16
N GLN A 334 -0.83 -18.44 -16.89
CA GLN A 334 0.24 -18.63 -15.92
C GLN A 334 0.08 -17.61 -14.79
N ALA A 335 -0.02 -18.11 -13.57
CA ALA A 335 -0.12 -17.29 -12.37
C ALA A 335 1.05 -17.58 -11.42
N ASN A 336 1.97 -16.63 -11.30
CA ASN A 336 3.08 -16.65 -10.36
C ASN A 336 2.74 -15.73 -9.18
N THR A 337 2.60 -16.29 -7.98
CA THR A 337 2.18 -15.56 -6.78
C THR A 337 3.15 -15.84 -5.64
N HIS A 338 3.86 -14.82 -5.18
CA HIS A 338 4.89 -14.97 -4.15
C HIS A 338 4.70 -13.99 -3.02
N SER A 339 4.61 -14.49 -1.79
CA SER A 339 4.69 -13.68 -0.59
C SER A 339 5.81 -14.14 0.31
N LYS A 340 6.56 -13.17 0.86
CA LYS A 340 7.68 -13.49 1.75
C LYS A 340 7.91 -12.42 2.78
N ALA A 341 7.83 -12.81 4.04
CA ALA A 341 8.15 -12.00 5.20
C ALA A 341 9.36 -12.61 5.92
N THR A 342 10.46 -11.89 6.05
CA THR A 342 11.71 -12.44 6.60
C THR A 342 12.35 -11.49 7.61
N ILE A 343 12.72 -12.05 8.77
CA ILE A 343 13.63 -11.45 9.73
C ILE A 343 14.96 -12.22 9.65
N ALA A 344 15.95 -11.62 9.02
CA ALA A 344 17.26 -12.21 8.74
C ALA A 344 18.21 -12.10 9.94
N GLN A 345 19.29 -12.89 9.92
CA GLN A 345 20.29 -12.89 10.98
C GLN A 345 20.92 -11.49 11.15
N GLY A 346 21.08 -11.06 12.40
CA GLY A 346 21.66 -9.76 12.76
C GLY A 346 20.65 -8.74 13.26
N ALA A 347 19.37 -8.91 12.90
CA ALA A 347 18.30 -8.06 13.43
C ALA A 347 18.08 -8.32 14.94
N ASP A 348 17.57 -7.31 15.65
CA ASP A 348 17.22 -7.35 17.06
C ASP A 348 15.76 -6.90 17.21
N ILE A 349 14.91 -7.78 17.72
CA ILE A 349 13.47 -7.54 17.85
C ILE A 349 13.12 -7.48 19.33
N GLN A 350 12.71 -6.30 19.78
CA GLN A 350 12.47 -5.99 21.20
C GLN A 350 11.01 -5.59 21.39
N THR A 351 10.18 -6.49 21.94
CA THR A 351 8.84 -6.06 22.38
C THR A 351 8.84 -5.62 23.84
N MET A 352 7.96 -4.67 24.19
CA MET A 352 7.77 -4.19 25.56
C MET A 352 6.91 -5.15 26.41
N ASP A 353 6.62 -4.77 27.67
CA ASP A 353 5.97 -5.60 28.70
C ASP A 353 4.61 -6.21 28.27
N ALA A 354 4.65 -7.47 27.79
CA ALA A 354 3.53 -8.24 27.20
C ALA A 354 3.30 -8.08 25.69
N GLY A 355 4.22 -7.42 25.00
CA GLY A 355 4.17 -7.19 23.57
C GLY A 355 4.25 -8.45 22.70
N HIS A 356 3.71 -8.33 21.49
CA HIS A 356 3.52 -9.43 20.54
C HIS A 356 4.28 -9.18 19.24
N LEU A 357 4.90 -10.24 18.71
CA LEU A 357 5.45 -10.28 17.35
C LEU A 357 4.60 -11.21 16.47
N SER A 358 4.02 -10.64 15.41
CA SER A 358 3.32 -11.37 14.34
C SER A 358 4.07 -11.26 13.03
N LEU A 359 4.37 -12.39 12.40
CA LEU A 359 5.00 -12.49 11.09
C LEU A 359 4.17 -13.39 10.18
N ALA A 360 3.65 -12.83 9.08
CA ALA A 360 2.77 -13.53 8.16
C ALA A 360 3.21 -13.37 6.71
N ALA A 361 3.16 -14.46 5.96
CA ALA A 361 3.21 -14.46 4.49
C ALA A 361 1.97 -15.18 3.95
N LEU A 362 1.16 -14.49 3.15
CA LEU A 362 -0.08 -15.03 2.59
C LEU A 362 -0.05 -14.95 1.06
N SER A 363 -0.23 -16.07 0.37
CA SER A 363 -0.31 -16.12 -1.09
C SER A 363 -1.64 -16.74 -1.51
N THR A 364 -2.45 -15.98 -2.22
CA THR A 364 -3.75 -16.41 -2.74
C THR A 364 -3.75 -16.37 -4.25
N THR A 365 -4.11 -17.47 -4.90
CA THR A 365 -4.27 -17.55 -6.36
C THR A 365 -5.61 -18.16 -6.72
N ASN A 366 -6.45 -17.40 -7.41
CA ASN A 366 -7.75 -17.83 -7.90
C ASN A 366 -7.73 -17.79 -9.42
N ILE A 367 -7.98 -18.92 -10.07
CA ILE A 367 -8.15 -19.01 -11.52
C ILE A 367 -9.52 -19.62 -11.78
N ASP A 368 -10.38 -18.87 -12.45
CA ASP A 368 -11.67 -19.36 -12.94
C ASP A 368 -11.77 -19.14 -14.45
N ILE A 369 -11.72 -20.23 -15.19
CA ILE A 369 -11.81 -20.22 -16.65
C ILE A 369 -13.03 -21.03 -17.09
N ALA A 370 -14.00 -20.31 -17.64
CA ALA A 370 -15.17 -20.88 -18.29
C ALA A 370 -15.00 -20.77 -19.81
N MET A 371 -15.13 -21.90 -20.50
CA MET A 371 -15.24 -21.94 -21.95
C MET A 371 -16.50 -22.69 -22.32
N LEU A 372 -17.46 -21.96 -22.88
CA LEU A 372 -18.66 -22.52 -23.49
C LEU A 372 -18.50 -22.45 -25.00
N HIS A 373 -18.50 -23.62 -25.62
CA HIS A 373 -18.50 -23.71 -27.06
C HIS A 373 -19.90 -24.12 -27.53
N GLU A 374 -20.73 -23.13 -27.88
CA GLU A 374 -22.05 -23.38 -28.46
C GLU A 374 -21.93 -23.44 -29.99
N LYS A 375 -22.10 -24.64 -30.55
CA LYS A 375 -22.00 -24.85 -31.98
C LYS A 375 -23.32 -24.49 -32.67
N GLN A 376 -23.31 -23.50 -33.57
CA GLN A 376 -24.51 -23.10 -34.30
C GLN A 376 -24.87 -24.04 -35.47
N ASP A 377 -23.88 -24.68 -36.12
CA ASP A 377 -24.10 -25.59 -37.26
C ASP A 377 -23.25 -26.88 -37.19
N ALA A 378 -23.84 -28.03 -37.51
CA ALA A 378 -23.31 -29.36 -37.18
C ALA A 378 -22.05 -29.83 -37.97
N GLU A 379 -21.52 -29.08 -38.93
CA GLU A 379 -20.67 -29.66 -39.99
C GLU A 379 -19.13 -29.59 -39.78
N THR A 380 -18.58 -28.74 -38.89
CA THR A 380 -17.11 -28.62 -38.66
C THR A 380 -16.69 -29.04 -37.25
N PRO A 381 -15.63 -29.84 -37.03
CA PRO A 381 -15.15 -30.11 -35.67
C PRO A 381 -14.51 -28.86 -35.07
N SER A 382 -14.85 -28.53 -33.83
CA SER A 382 -14.24 -27.46 -33.05
C SER A 382 -13.87 -27.97 -31.66
N ALA A 383 -12.84 -27.36 -31.05
CA ALA A 383 -12.37 -27.74 -29.72
C ALA A 383 -12.01 -26.49 -28.92
N ALA A 384 -12.33 -26.51 -27.63
CA ALA A 384 -11.92 -25.49 -26.67
C ALA A 384 -10.97 -26.11 -25.65
N MET A 385 -9.89 -25.43 -25.29
CA MET A 385 -8.91 -25.91 -24.30
C MET A 385 -8.51 -24.81 -23.31
N ALA A 386 -8.63 -25.07 -22.02
CA ALA A 386 -8.14 -24.19 -20.97
C ALA A 386 -6.99 -24.89 -20.25
N VAL A 387 -5.85 -24.22 -20.15
CA VAL A 387 -4.66 -24.71 -19.46
C VAL A 387 -4.20 -23.64 -18.48
N SER A 388 -4.07 -24.03 -17.21
CA SER A 388 -3.60 -23.13 -16.16
C SER A 388 -2.38 -23.70 -15.46
N GLU A 389 -1.34 -22.88 -15.36
CA GLU A 389 -0.14 -23.11 -14.55
C GLU A 389 -0.16 -22.16 -13.34
N VAL A 390 -0.07 -22.71 -12.14
CA VAL A 390 -0.04 -21.94 -10.88
C VAL A 390 1.27 -22.22 -10.15
N ASN A 391 2.05 -21.17 -9.92
CA ASN A 391 3.26 -21.19 -9.10
C ASN A 391 3.04 -20.25 -7.91
N ALA A 392 2.54 -20.78 -6.80
CA ALA A 392 2.28 -20.03 -5.57
C ALA A 392 3.28 -20.40 -4.46
N SER A 393 3.78 -19.41 -3.70
CA SER A 393 4.66 -19.65 -2.55
C SER A 393 4.54 -18.57 -1.48
N ALA A 394 4.39 -18.99 -0.22
CA ALA A 394 4.38 -18.13 0.95
C ALA A 394 5.48 -18.54 1.93
N GLU A 395 6.33 -17.59 2.33
CA GLU A 395 7.46 -17.83 3.22
C GLU A 395 7.51 -16.82 4.38
N ALA A 396 7.22 -17.27 5.60
CA ALA A 396 7.45 -16.50 6.83
C ALA A 396 8.67 -17.07 7.57
N THR A 397 9.76 -16.32 7.65
CA THR A 397 11.04 -16.82 8.19
C THR A 397 11.60 -15.92 9.29
N ILE A 398 11.96 -16.53 10.42
CA ILE A 398 12.71 -15.92 11.52
C ILE A 398 14.03 -16.68 11.65
N ALA A 399 15.17 -16.01 11.51
CA ALA A 399 16.49 -16.64 11.64
C ALA A 399 16.73 -17.18 13.06
N ALA A 400 17.36 -18.36 13.18
CA ALA A 400 17.47 -19.11 14.44
C ALA A 400 18.34 -18.44 15.53
N ASP A 401 19.22 -17.50 15.17
CA ASP A 401 20.17 -16.84 16.09
C ASP A 401 19.73 -15.41 16.46
N LEU A 402 18.45 -15.07 16.31
CA LEU A 402 17.95 -13.73 16.59
C LEU A 402 17.85 -13.46 18.10
N ALA A 403 18.22 -12.25 18.49
CA ALA A 403 17.85 -11.69 19.79
C ALA A 403 16.38 -11.26 19.70
N ILE A 404 15.49 -12.09 20.23
CA ILE A 404 14.06 -11.79 20.32
C ILE A 404 13.72 -11.70 21.81
N SER A 405 13.37 -10.49 22.24
CA SER A 405 12.82 -10.24 23.57
C SER A 405 11.31 -10.05 23.43
N THR A 406 10.58 -11.15 23.24
CA THR A 406 9.12 -11.13 23.11
C THR A 406 8.42 -12.01 24.13
N VAL A 407 7.17 -11.65 24.46
CA VAL A 407 6.29 -12.51 25.27
C VAL A 407 5.62 -13.58 24.39
N GLU A 408 5.26 -13.21 23.15
CA GLU A 408 4.66 -14.13 22.18
C GLU A 408 5.21 -13.88 20.76
N THR A 409 5.51 -14.96 20.05
CA THR A 409 5.94 -14.93 18.65
C THR A 409 5.07 -15.87 17.84
N VAL A 410 4.40 -15.34 16.81
CA VAL A 410 3.64 -16.13 15.84
C VAL A 410 4.25 -15.89 14.46
N ALA A 411 4.75 -16.96 13.84
CA ALA A 411 5.18 -16.96 12.45
C ALA A 411 4.35 -17.98 11.67
N TYR A 412 3.64 -17.54 10.62
CA TYR A 412 2.85 -18.44 9.79
C TYR A 412 2.90 -18.07 8.32
N SER A 413 2.75 -19.09 7.48
CA SER A 413 2.70 -18.96 6.04
C SER A 413 1.47 -19.69 5.52
N GLU A 414 0.71 -19.05 4.65
CA GLU A 414 -0.50 -19.62 4.07
C GLU A 414 -0.49 -19.52 2.54
N ILE A 415 -0.85 -20.61 1.88
CA ILE A 415 -1.04 -20.68 0.43
C ILE A 415 -2.45 -21.18 0.17
N ASN A 416 -3.27 -20.36 -0.48
CA ASN A 416 -4.57 -20.76 -0.99
C ASN A 416 -4.54 -20.71 -2.53
N SER A 417 -4.86 -21.82 -3.19
CA SER A 417 -4.86 -21.91 -4.64
C SER A 417 -6.08 -22.67 -5.14
N VAL A 418 -6.96 -21.96 -5.83
CA VAL A 418 -8.19 -22.50 -6.42
C VAL A 418 -8.10 -22.39 -7.94
N VAL A 419 -8.25 -23.53 -8.62
CA VAL A 419 -8.30 -23.57 -10.09
C VAL A 419 -9.60 -24.25 -10.51
N SER A 420 -10.48 -23.49 -11.16
CA SER A 420 -11.71 -23.93 -11.78
C SER A 420 -11.55 -23.82 -13.30
N ALA A 421 -11.74 -24.94 -14.01
CA ALA A 421 -11.73 -24.96 -15.47
C ALA A 421 -12.94 -25.77 -15.95
N THR A 422 -13.89 -25.09 -16.58
CA THR A 422 -15.10 -25.72 -17.12
C THR A 422 -15.04 -25.70 -18.65
N THR A 423 -14.93 -26.89 -19.25
CA THR A 423 -15.04 -27.08 -20.71
C THR A 423 -16.33 -27.82 -21.03
N ILE A 424 -17.26 -27.16 -21.71
CA ILE A 424 -18.52 -27.78 -22.13
C ILE A 424 -18.43 -28.19 -23.60
N PHE A 425 -18.48 -29.51 -23.85
CA PHE A 425 -18.54 -30.05 -25.21
C PHE A 425 -20.00 -30.16 -25.69
N PRO A 426 -20.32 -29.72 -26.92
CA PRO A 426 -21.64 -29.97 -27.49
C PRO A 426 -21.88 -31.47 -27.73
N LEU A 427 -23.07 -31.95 -27.35
CA LEU A 427 -23.50 -33.36 -27.41
C LEU A 427 -23.35 -34.02 -28.80
N SER A 428 -23.26 -33.23 -29.87
CA SER A 428 -23.14 -33.70 -31.26
C SER A 428 -21.83 -34.43 -31.56
N ILE A 429 -20.75 -34.16 -30.81
CA ILE A 429 -19.45 -34.87 -30.97
C ILE A 429 -19.48 -36.27 -30.33
N LEU A 430 -20.25 -36.46 -29.25
CA LEU A 430 -20.40 -37.78 -28.62
C LEU A 430 -21.16 -38.77 -29.52
N ALA A 431 -22.04 -38.27 -30.39
CA ALA A 431 -22.75 -39.06 -31.37
C ALA A 431 -21.88 -39.47 -32.57
N LEU A 432 -20.84 -38.70 -32.93
CA LEU A 432 -19.93 -39.06 -34.03
C LEU A 432 -18.90 -40.13 -33.63
N LEU A 433 -18.51 -40.17 -32.35
CA LEU A 433 -17.60 -41.18 -31.77
C LEU A 433 -18.27 -42.53 -31.47
N THR A 434 -19.60 -42.58 -31.47
CA THR A 434 -20.40 -43.80 -31.25
C THR A 434 -21.05 -44.35 -32.51
N GLY A 435 -20.66 -43.83 -33.69
CA GLY A 435 -21.13 -44.32 -34.99
C GLY A 435 -20.95 -45.83 -35.13
N GLU A 436 -22.00 -46.52 -35.57
CA GLU A 436 -22.18 -47.97 -35.64
C GLU A 436 -21.22 -48.72 -36.59
N GLY A 437 -19.91 -48.57 -36.41
CA GLY A 437 -18.87 -49.39 -37.03
C GLY A 437 -17.91 -49.89 -35.96
N GLU A 438 -17.60 -51.19 -35.97
CA GLU A 438 -16.66 -51.81 -35.03
C GLU A 438 -15.34 -51.00 -34.94
N VAL A 439 -15.17 -50.25 -33.84
CA VAL A 439 -13.90 -49.59 -33.49
C VAL A 439 -13.12 -50.53 -32.56
N PRO A 440 -11.83 -50.79 -32.80
CA PRO A 440 -11.00 -51.56 -31.89
C PRO A 440 -10.79 -50.81 -30.58
N ASP A 441 -10.82 -51.53 -29.46
CA ASP A 441 -10.52 -51.03 -28.11
C ASP A 441 -9.22 -50.18 -28.10
N LEU A 442 -9.38 -48.85 -28.08
CA LEU A 442 -8.32 -47.93 -27.69
C LEU A 442 -8.80 -47.17 -26.45
N PRO A 443 -8.08 -47.22 -25.32
CA PRO A 443 -8.44 -46.49 -24.12
C PRO A 443 -8.04 -45.02 -24.30
N PHE A 444 -8.99 -44.15 -24.63
CA PHE A 444 -8.84 -42.72 -24.42
C PHE A 444 -9.47 -42.36 -23.08
N THR A 445 -8.63 -42.25 -22.06
CA THR A 445 -8.98 -41.63 -20.78
C THR A 445 -8.54 -40.16 -20.87
N MET A 446 -9.48 -39.22 -21.05
CA MET A 446 -9.18 -37.81 -20.78
C MET A 446 -9.23 -37.65 -19.26
N THR A 447 -8.05 -37.70 -18.64
CA THR A 447 -7.85 -37.27 -17.26
C THR A 447 -7.87 -35.75 -17.26
N ALA A 448 -8.87 -35.13 -16.64
CA ALA A 448 -8.80 -33.72 -16.26
C ALA A 448 -7.47 -33.50 -15.54
N ALA A 449 -6.68 -32.52 -16.00
CA ALA A 449 -5.35 -32.28 -15.48
C ALA A 449 -5.44 -32.00 -13.97
N ALA A 450 -5.05 -32.97 -13.15
CA ALA A 450 -4.82 -32.73 -11.75
C ALA A 450 -3.64 -31.75 -11.64
N SER A 451 -3.90 -30.59 -11.04
CA SER A 451 -2.87 -29.64 -10.58
C SER A 451 -1.74 -30.43 -9.90
N LYS A 452 -0.53 -30.30 -10.43
CA LYS A 452 0.66 -30.88 -9.83
C LYS A 452 1.17 -29.90 -8.77
N HIS A 453 0.59 -29.94 -7.58
CA HIS A 453 1.11 -29.23 -6.41
C HIS A 453 2.51 -29.77 -6.06
N ASP A 454 3.59 -29.12 -6.51
CA ASP A 454 4.95 -29.41 -6.05
C ASP A 454 5.19 -28.65 -4.74
N ASN A 455 4.56 -29.12 -3.64
CA ASN A 455 4.79 -28.61 -2.29
C ASN A 455 6.20 -29.01 -1.81
N ARG A 456 7.23 -28.29 -2.26
CA ARG A 456 8.60 -28.43 -1.76
C ARG A 456 8.87 -27.46 -0.61
N ALA A 457 8.25 -27.70 0.55
CA ALA A 457 8.73 -27.12 1.79
C ALA A 457 10.04 -27.81 2.20
N LYS A 458 11.18 -27.11 2.05
CA LYS A 458 12.46 -27.56 2.62
C LYS A 458 12.49 -27.27 4.12
N ALA A 459 12.26 -28.32 4.91
CA ALA A 459 12.77 -28.57 6.25
C ALA A 459 13.03 -27.36 7.19
N GLY A 460 11.97 -26.95 7.90
CA GLY A 460 12.00 -26.49 9.28
C GLY A 460 10.78 -27.12 9.98
N PHE A 461 11.01 -27.95 10.99
CA PHE A 461 10.00 -28.78 11.67
C PHE A 461 8.82 -27.93 12.20
N ILE A 462 7.61 -28.08 11.63
CA ILE A 462 6.35 -28.50 12.29
C ILE A 462 5.51 -29.17 11.17
N GLU A 463 5.27 -30.48 11.30
CA GLU A 463 4.35 -31.23 10.42
C GLU A 463 2.92 -30.73 10.60
N GLY A 464 2.20 -30.65 9.48
CA GLY A 464 0.79 -30.26 9.41
C GLY A 464 -0.09 -31.02 10.41
N ALA A 465 -1.09 -30.30 10.92
CA ALA A 465 -2.09 -30.82 11.83
C ALA A 465 -2.96 -31.90 11.15
N ILE A 466 -2.55 -33.16 11.25
CA ILE A 466 -3.49 -34.29 11.29
C ILE A 466 -3.94 -34.38 12.74
N ILE A 467 -5.19 -33.98 13.01
CA ILE A 467 -5.81 -34.14 14.33
C ILE A 467 -5.97 -35.65 14.60
N ASN A 468 -5.03 -36.22 15.35
CA ASN A 468 -5.16 -37.56 15.88
C ASN A 468 -5.99 -37.51 17.17
N ALA A 469 -7.32 -37.64 17.02
CA ALA A 469 -8.29 -37.51 18.11
C ALA A 469 -8.11 -38.55 19.25
N ASP A 470 -7.38 -39.65 19.00
CA ASP A 470 -7.19 -40.71 20.00
C ASP A 470 -6.16 -40.35 21.08
N LEU A 471 -5.33 -39.31 20.91
CA LEU A 471 -4.31 -38.94 21.90
C LEU A 471 -4.79 -37.93 22.97
N LEU A 472 -5.92 -37.25 22.76
CA LEU A 472 -6.38 -36.14 23.62
C LEU A 472 -7.74 -36.35 24.30
N GLY A 473 -8.42 -37.48 24.07
CA GLY A 473 -9.72 -37.75 24.72
C GLY A 473 -10.82 -36.75 24.36
N LEU A 474 -10.73 -36.14 23.18
CA LEU A 474 -11.70 -35.19 22.64
C LEU A 474 -12.78 -35.92 21.83
N SER A 475 -14.04 -35.51 21.98
CA SER A 475 -15.13 -35.94 21.09
C SER A 475 -15.33 -34.91 19.99
N ALA A 476 -15.06 -35.28 18.74
CA ALA A 476 -15.37 -34.47 17.56
C ALA A 476 -16.66 -34.98 16.89
N PHE A 477 -17.52 -34.06 16.46
CA PHE A 477 -18.69 -34.36 15.65
C PHE A 477 -18.53 -33.67 14.30
N ALA A 478 -18.68 -34.41 13.21
CA ALA A 478 -18.54 -33.89 11.84
C ALA A 478 -19.86 -34.07 11.09
N ARG A 479 -20.34 -32.98 10.48
CA ARG A 479 -21.41 -33.03 9.49
C ARG A 479 -21.31 -31.81 8.57
N ASP A 480 -21.42 -32.04 7.26
CA ASP A 480 -21.50 -31.02 6.20
C ASP A 480 -20.49 -29.88 6.38
N GLU A 481 -19.21 -30.21 6.19
CA GLU A 481 -18.05 -29.30 6.11
C GLU A 481 -17.63 -28.53 7.37
N SER A 482 -18.39 -28.57 8.46
CA SER A 482 -18.01 -27.92 9.72
C SER A 482 -17.46 -28.89 10.79
N ILE A 483 -16.41 -28.47 11.49
CA ILE A 483 -15.82 -29.19 12.64
C ILE A 483 -16.08 -28.41 13.92
N LEU A 484 -16.81 -29.02 14.87
CA LEU A 484 -17.06 -28.45 16.19
C LEU A 484 -16.14 -29.10 17.23
N ILE A 485 -15.34 -28.30 17.93
CA ILE A 485 -14.40 -28.75 18.97
C ILE A 485 -14.97 -28.38 20.36
N MET A 486 -15.20 -29.40 21.21
CA MET A 486 -15.74 -29.23 22.57
C MET A 486 -14.71 -29.57 23.65
N ASP A 487 -14.84 -28.96 24.84
CA ASP A 487 -14.02 -29.29 26.02
C ASP A 487 -14.33 -30.71 26.53
N PRO A 488 -13.32 -31.49 26.95
CA PRO A 488 -13.53 -32.82 27.50
C PRO A 488 -14.19 -32.72 28.89
N GLY A 489 -15.47 -33.07 28.97
CA GLY A 489 -16.24 -33.14 30.21
C GLY A 489 -17.41 -32.15 30.32
N ALA A 490 -17.67 -31.34 29.29
CA ALA A 490 -18.85 -30.48 29.27
C ALA A 490 -20.15 -31.32 29.17
N SER A 491 -21.08 -31.12 30.12
CA SER A 491 -22.47 -31.54 29.96
C SER A 491 -23.22 -30.54 29.09
N MET A 492 -24.21 -30.97 28.31
CA MET A 492 -24.94 -30.14 27.32
C MET A 492 -25.61 -28.86 27.86
N GLU A 493 -25.59 -28.62 29.18
CA GLU A 493 -26.08 -27.38 29.79
C GLU A 493 -25.07 -26.21 29.76
N ASN A 494 -23.78 -26.42 29.46
CA ASN A 494 -22.78 -25.33 29.35
C ASN A 494 -21.76 -25.62 28.24
N VAL A 495 -21.89 -24.98 27.09
CA VAL A 495 -20.97 -25.14 25.94
C VAL A 495 -20.08 -23.91 25.81
N HIS A 496 -18.77 -24.09 25.93
CA HIS A 496 -17.77 -23.08 25.59
C HIS A 496 -17.19 -23.42 24.21
N ILE A 497 -17.39 -22.55 23.24
CA ILE A 497 -16.87 -22.72 21.86
C ILE A 497 -15.52 -22.01 21.78
N LYS A 498 -14.46 -22.74 21.43
CA LYS A 498 -13.08 -22.21 21.33
C LYS A 498 -12.68 -21.79 19.91
N GLY A 499 -13.45 -22.15 18.89
CA GLY A 499 -13.18 -21.75 17.50
C GLY A 499 -14.12 -22.42 16.51
N ILE A 500 -14.25 -21.81 15.33
CA ILE A 500 -14.97 -22.32 14.15
C ILE A 500 -13.96 -22.27 13.00
N VAL A 501 -13.90 -23.34 12.21
CA VAL A 501 -13.11 -23.39 10.97
C VAL A 501 -14.08 -23.74 9.85
N ASP A 502 -14.30 -22.77 8.95
CA ASP A 502 -15.18 -22.74 7.77
C ASP A 502 -16.66 -23.17 7.93
N GLY A 503 -17.56 -22.28 7.51
CA GLY A 503 -18.99 -22.53 7.41
C GLY A 503 -19.87 -21.28 7.53
N ASP A 504 -21.02 -21.31 6.85
CA ASP A 504 -22.03 -20.25 6.82
C ASP A 504 -22.64 -20.02 8.22
N PHE A 505 -22.39 -18.85 8.82
CA PHE A 505 -22.72 -18.50 10.21
C PHE A 505 -24.23 -18.62 10.53
N LEU A 506 -25.10 -18.52 9.51
CA LEU A 506 -26.55 -18.68 9.67
C LEU A 506 -26.94 -20.07 10.20
N SER A 507 -26.20 -21.10 9.84
CA SER A 507 -26.48 -22.51 10.18
C SER A 507 -26.27 -22.81 11.67
N ILE A 508 -25.34 -22.09 12.30
CA ILE A 508 -24.94 -22.29 13.71
C ILE A 508 -25.87 -21.51 14.65
N ALA A 509 -26.29 -20.31 14.26
CA ALA A 509 -27.30 -19.55 15.00
C ALA A 509 -28.63 -20.33 15.07
N GLU A 510 -29.06 -20.96 13.98
CA GLU A 510 -30.26 -21.82 13.96
C GLU A 510 -30.15 -23.04 14.91
N LEU A 511 -28.94 -23.55 15.12
CA LEU A 511 -28.68 -24.67 16.02
C LEU A 511 -28.78 -24.24 17.50
N CYS A 512 -28.24 -23.07 17.85
CA CYS A 512 -28.24 -22.55 19.23
C CYS A 512 -29.62 -22.08 19.70
N PHE A 513 -30.45 -21.50 18.81
CA PHE A 513 -31.78 -21.00 19.18
C PHE A 513 -32.86 -22.08 19.35
N ARG A 514 -32.64 -23.31 18.85
CA ARG A 514 -33.60 -24.41 19.01
C ARG A 514 -33.52 -25.15 20.35
N GLU A 515 -32.41 -25.05 21.09
CA GLU A 515 -32.17 -25.89 22.28
C GLU A 515 -32.08 -25.15 23.63
N ASN A 516 -32.41 -23.85 23.72
CA ASN A 516 -32.43 -23.08 24.98
C ASN A 516 -31.11 -23.15 25.79
N ALA A 517 -29.95 -23.07 25.14
CA ALA A 517 -28.67 -22.96 25.83
C ALA A 517 -28.29 -21.49 26.07
N ASP A 518 -27.83 -21.15 27.28
CA ASP A 518 -27.22 -19.85 27.58
C ASP A 518 -25.82 -19.80 26.94
N VAL A 519 -25.64 -18.94 25.93
CA VAL A 519 -24.36 -18.76 25.23
C VAL A 519 -23.76 -17.39 25.58
N THR A 520 -22.52 -17.38 26.07
CA THR A 520 -21.73 -16.14 26.24
C THR A 520 -20.77 -16.00 25.06
N VAL A 521 -20.94 -14.97 24.24
CA VAL A 521 -20.10 -14.70 23.06
C VAL A 521 -19.09 -13.59 23.38
N ASN A 522 -17.86 -13.72 22.89
CA ASN A 522 -16.77 -12.77 23.10
C ASN A 522 -17.02 -11.43 22.36
N GLU A 523 -16.73 -10.30 23.01
CA GLU A 523 -16.98 -8.92 22.57
C GLU A 523 -16.39 -8.57 21.18
N ARG A 524 -15.29 -9.22 20.78
CA ARG A 524 -14.64 -8.96 19.48
C ARG A 524 -15.51 -9.36 18.27
N TYR A 525 -16.38 -10.36 18.42
CA TYR A 525 -17.25 -10.86 17.34
C TYR A 525 -18.53 -10.04 17.17
N LEU A 526 -18.95 -9.29 18.20
CA LEU A 526 -20.11 -8.39 18.10
C LEU A 526 -19.83 -7.16 17.23
N LEU A 527 -18.57 -6.69 17.22
CA LEU A 527 -18.09 -5.61 16.36
C LEU A 527 -18.07 -5.98 14.87
N GLU A 528 -17.79 -7.24 14.56
CA GLU A 528 -17.75 -7.75 13.19
C GLU A 528 -19.18 -7.89 12.61
N ILE A 529 -20.16 -8.25 13.44
CA ILE A 529 -21.59 -8.30 13.08
C ILE A 529 -22.13 -6.91 12.68
N ALA A 530 -21.69 -5.84 13.36
CA ALA A 530 -22.15 -4.49 13.07
C ALA A 530 -21.60 -3.92 11.74
N ASN A 531 -20.43 -4.40 11.30
CA ASN A 531 -19.76 -3.91 10.08
C ASN A 531 -20.29 -4.56 8.79
N VAL A 532 -20.89 -5.76 8.86
CA VAL A 532 -21.24 -6.54 7.66
C VAL A 532 -22.71 -6.38 7.23
N ALA A 533 -23.62 -5.94 8.11
CA ALA A 533 -25.03 -5.74 7.74
C ALA A 533 -25.76 -4.74 8.67
N PRO A 534 -25.74 -3.42 8.42
CA PRO A 534 -26.40 -2.42 9.27
C PRO A 534 -27.93 -2.61 9.40
N GLU A 535 -28.55 -3.36 8.48
CA GLU A 535 -29.99 -3.63 8.43
C GLU A 535 -30.45 -4.74 9.40
N SER A 536 -29.50 -5.41 10.04
CA SER A 536 -29.74 -6.53 10.99
C SER A 536 -29.91 -6.09 12.45
N ILE A 537 -29.76 -4.79 12.74
CA ILE A 537 -29.86 -4.21 14.10
C ILE A 537 -31.29 -4.28 14.66
N ASP A 538 -32.31 -4.38 13.82
CA ASP A 538 -33.72 -4.44 14.26
C ASP A 538 -34.07 -5.70 15.08
N GLY A 539 -33.23 -6.75 15.02
CA GLY A 539 -33.37 -7.97 15.81
C GLY A 539 -32.78 -7.91 17.24
N LEU A 540 -32.04 -6.85 17.59
CA LEU A 540 -31.37 -6.76 18.89
C LEU A 540 -32.34 -6.38 20.03
N SER A 541 -32.05 -6.86 21.23
CA SER A 541 -32.77 -6.41 22.43
C SER A 541 -32.50 -4.93 22.71
N GLU A 542 -33.46 -4.21 23.29
CA GLU A 542 -33.34 -2.77 23.58
C GLU A 542 -32.13 -2.42 24.47
N VAL A 543 -31.64 -3.37 25.29
CA VAL A 543 -30.44 -3.18 26.13
C VAL A 543 -29.18 -3.14 25.27
N ALA A 544 -29.06 -4.04 24.28
CA ALA A 544 -27.92 -4.09 23.37
C ALA A 544 -27.89 -2.89 22.40
N LYS A 545 -29.07 -2.40 21.98
CA LYS A 545 -29.16 -1.16 21.19
C LYS A 545 -28.65 0.06 21.98
N GLN A 546 -28.88 0.09 23.30
CA GLN A 546 -28.52 1.22 24.15
C GLN A 546 -27.00 1.28 24.43
N GLU A 547 -26.32 0.14 24.56
CA GLU A 547 -24.86 0.07 24.71
C GLU A 547 -24.13 0.48 23.42
N VAL A 548 -24.52 -0.09 22.27
CA VAL A 548 -23.91 0.24 20.95
C VAL A 548 -24.06 1.73 20.60
N THR A 549 -25.21 2.33 20.92
CA THR A 549 -25.45 3.76 20.65
C THR A 549 -24.66 4.69 21.58
N SER A 550 -24.33 4.24 22.80
CA SER A 550 -23.61 5.05 23.78
C SER A 550 -22.10 5.15 23.50
N GLU A 551 -21.53 4.14 22.83
CA GLU A 551 -20.09 4.08 22.50
C GLU A 551 -19.77 4.74 21.15
N LEU A 552 -20.66 4.63 20.16
CA LEU A 552 -20.50 5.31 18.86
C LEU A 552 -20.60 6.85 18.98
N GLY A 553 -21.30 7.37 19.99
CA GLY A 553 -21.44 8.81 20.24
C GLY A 553 -20.20 9.49 20.86
N ALA A 554 -19.20 8.73 21.31
CA ALA A 554 -18.02 9.25 22.01
C ALA A 554 -16.79 9.44 21.09
N ASN A 555 -16.84 8.99 19.83
CA ASN A 555 -15.72 9.08 18.90
C ASN A 555 -15.86 10.30 17.94
N PRO A 556 -15.03 11.36 18.10
CA PRO A 556 -15.11 12.57 17.30
C PRO A 556 -14.71 12.37 15.82
N MET A 557 -14.01 11.28 15.49
CA MET A 557 -13.61 10.96 14.11
C MET A 557 -14.80 10.41 13.29
N PHE A 558 -15.60 9.51 13.89
CA PHE A 558 -16.82 8.96 13.29
C PHE A 558 -17.89 10.03 13.03
N THR A 559 -18.03 11.00 13.94
CA THR A 559 -19.00 12.10 13.78
C THR A 559 -18.63 13.05 12.63
N LYS A 560 -17.33 13.15 12.28
CA LYS A 560 -16.83 13.95 11.15
C LYS A 560 -16.97 13.19 9.82
N LEU A 561 -16.58 11.91 9.77
CA LEU A 561 -16.72 11.06 8.58
C LEU A 561 -18.18 10.86 8.18
N TRP A 562 -19.08 10.66 9.15
CA TRP A 562 -20.53 10.54 8.88
C TRP A 562 -21.14 11.84 8.34
N LYS A 563 -20.67 13.02 8.78
CA LYS A 563 -21.12 14.32 8.24
C LYS A 563 -20.55 14.62 6.85
N LEU A 564 -19.35 14.13 6.53
CA LEU A 564 -18.75 14.24 5.20
C LEU A 564 -19.44 13.31 4.19
N GLN A 565 -19.78 12.07 4.56
CA GLN A 565 -20.50 11.14 3.68
C GLN A 565 -22.00 11.46 3.53
N SER A 566 -22.67 11.97 4.56
CA SER A 566 -24.08 12.38 4.45
C SER A 566 -24.28 13.69 3.69
N SER A 567 -23.25 14.54 3.58
CA SER A 567 -23.32 15.76 2.76
C SER A 567 -23.03 15.48 1.28
N SER A 568 -22.16 14.52 0.95
CA SER A 568 -21.91 14.07 -0.43
C SER A 568 -23.06 13.24 -1.01
N ALA A 569 -23.78 12.48 -0.19
CA ALA A 569 -25.00 11.78 -0.60
C ALA A 569 -26.22 12.70 -0.86
N SER A 570 -26.15 13.98 -0.44
CA SER A 570 -27.24 14.96 -0.63
C SER A 570 -27.08 15.89 -1.84
N GLN A 571 -26.02 15.73 -2.64
CA GLN A 571 -25.75 16.59 -3.80
C GLN A 571 -25.68 15.86 -5.16
N SER A 572 -25.90 14.53 -5.23
CA SER A 572 -25.91 13.80 -6.51
C SER A 572 -27.32 13.46 -7.06
N GLU A 573 -28.40 13.79 -6.34
CA GLU A 573 -29.78 13.60 -6.81
C GLU A 573 -30.48 14.95 -7.05
N SER A 574 -30.13 15.65 -8.13
CA SER A 574 -31.09 16.51 -8.86
C SER A 574 -30.45 17.09 -10.12
N SER A 575 -30.59 16.40 -11.26
CA SER A 575 -30.93 17.00 -12.56
C SER A 575 -30.64 16.05 -13.72
N TYR A 576 -31.58 15.16 -14.04
CA TYR A 576 -31.84 14.71 -15.42
C TYR A 576 -33.32 14.31 -15.47
N GLU A 577 -34.20 15.30 -15.68
CA GLU A 577 -35.61 15.06 -15.92
C GLU A 577 -35.88 15.18 -17.43
N TYR A 578 -36.46 14.12 -17.97
CA TYR A 578 -36.88 13.95 -19.35
C TYR A 578 -37.81 15.08 -19.81
N ALA A 579 -37.55 15.62 -20.99
CA ALA A 579 -38.47 16.47 -21.73
C ALA A 579 -39.24 15.61 -22.75
N GLU A 580 -40.54 15.44 -22.54
CA GLU A 580 -41.48 15.12 -23.62
C GLU A 580 -42.72 16.01 -23.54
N GLU A 581 -43.05 16.54 -24.73
CA GLU A 581 -44.40 16.76 -25.25
C GLU A 581 -45.20 17.98 -24.77
N TRP A 582 -45.14 19.08 -25.54
CA TRP A 582 -46.30 19.96 -25.81
C TRP A 582 -46.25 20.47 -27.25
N GLU A 583 -47.24 20.05 -28.06
CA GLU A 583 -47.61 20.65 -29.35
C GLU A 583 -48.27 22.02 -29.14
N ALA A 584 -47.91 23.02 -29.98
CA ALA A 584 -48.84 24.03 -30.53
C ALA A 584 -48.13 24.95 -31.55
N THR A 585 -48.50 24.76 -32.83
CA THR A 585 -48.85 25.77 -33.85
C THR A 585 -48.17 27.16 -33.87
N GLU A 586 -47.46 27.50 -34.96
CA GLU A 586 -47.92 28.41 -36.05
C GLU A 586 -46.79 28.73 -37.07
N ASP A 587 -47.18 28.73 -38.35
CA ASP A 587 -46.67 29.48 -39.50
C ASP A 587 -45.15 29.65 -39.75
N SER A 588 -44.66 29.07 -40.86
CA SER A 588 -44.53 29.80 -42.13
C SER A 588 -43.86 28.99 -43.24
N ASP A 589 -44.54 28.95 -44.39
CA ASP A 589 -44.09 28.85 -45.78
C ASP A 589 -42.64 28.43 -46.10
N ALA A 590 -42.49 27.36 -46.90
CA ALA A 590 -42.13 27.48 -48.33
C ALA A 590 -41.68 26.13 -48.95
N THR A 591 -42.59 25.58 -49.76
CA THR A 591 -42.39 25.06 -51.14
C THR A 591 -41.22 24.15 -51.54
N MET A 592 -41.62 23.11 -52.30
CA MET A 592 -40.95 22.42 -53.42
C MET A 592 -40.05 21.23 -53.04
N ASP A 593 -40.48 19.98 -53.20
CA ASP A 593 -40.83 19.22 -54.44
C ASP A 593 -39.56 18.79 -55.21
N SER A 594 -39.18 17.51 -55.07
CA SER A 594 -39.00 16.59 -56.21
C SER A 594 -38.34 15.25 -55.80
N ASP A 595 -39.16 14.22 -55.96
CA ASP A 595 -38.87 12.84 -56.40
C ASP A 595 -37.51 12.53 -57.03
N MET A 596 -37.00 11.33 -56.73
CA MET A 596 -36.44 10.28 -57.63
C MET A 596 -35.64 9.30 -56.75
N ASP A 597 -36.19 8.19 -56.25
CA ASP A 597 -36.62 6.95 -56.92
C ASP A 597 -35.57 6.28 -57.84
N SER A 598 -35.33 5.00 -57.49
CA SER A 598 -34.78 3.84 -58.22
C SER A 598 -33.51 4.01 -59.07
N GLY A 599 -32.49 3.15 -59.00
CA GLY A 599 -32.46 1.71 -58.75
C GLY A 599 -31.64 1.04 -59.87
N SER A 600 -31.13 -0.17 -59.59
CA SER A 600 -30.61 -1.17 -60.55
C SER A 600 -29.19 -0.92 -61.14
N THR A 601 -28.16 -1.69 -60.75
CA THR A 601 -27.70 -3.05 -61.18
C THR A 601 -26.83 -3.09 -62.44
N MET A 602 -25.87 -4.04 -62.40
CA MET A 602 -25.07 -4.67 -63.48
C MET A 602 -23.77 -3.94 -63.87
N ASP A 603 -22.61 -4.53 -63.58
CA ASP A 603 -21.96 -5.66 -64.28
C ASP A 603 -21.24 -5.21 -65.56
N SER A 604 -19.91 -5.24 -65.52
CA SER A 604 -19.03 -5.89 -66.51
C SER A 604 -17.61 -5.33 -66.41
N GLY A 605 -16.63 -6.24 -66.53
CA GLY A 605 -15.22 -5.96 -66.31
C GLY A 605 -14.46 -5.32 -67.47
N GLY A 606 -13.14 -5.34 -67.34
CA GLY A 606 -12.21 -5.19 -68.46
C GLY A 606 -11.25 -4.01 -68.35
N ASP A 607 -10.08 -4.29 -67.78
CA ASP A 607 -8.77 -4.12 -68.41
C ASP A 607 -8.18 -2.71 -68.71
N SER A 608 -6.92 -2.59 -68.27
CA SER A 608 -5.81 -1.76 -68.76
C SER A 608 -5.83 -0.24 -68.54
N GLY A 609 -4.71 0.27 -68.01
CA GLY A 609 -4.22 1.61 -68.35
C GLY A 609 -3.69 2.46 -67.19
N GLU A 610 -2.40 2.31 -66.91
CA GLU A 610 -1.41 3.36 -66.63
C GLU A 610 -1.78 4.61 -65.80
N GLY A 611 -1.01 4.83 -64.72
CA GLY A 611 -0.24 6.08 -64.61
C GLY A 611 -0.56 7.02 -63.43
N TYR A 612 0.52 7.40 -62.74
CA TYR A 612 0.72 8.52 -61.81
C TYR A 612 0.47 8.28 -60.30
N SER A 613 1.57 7.89 -59.65
CA SER A 613 1.88 8.12 -58.24
C SER A 613 2.21 9.61 -57.99
N TYR A 614 1.71 10.16 -56.88
CA TYR A 614 2.22 11.39 -56.26
C TYR A 614 2.86 11.01 -54.92
N GLU A 615 4.19 11.02 -54.87
CA GLU A 615 4.98 11.11 -53.63
C GLU A 615 5.13 12.59 -53.25
N TRP A 616 4.89 12.91 -51.98
CA TRP A 616 5.30 14.18 -51.38
C TRP A 616 6.65 13.96 -50.68
N THR A 617 7.72 14.43 -51.32
CA THR A 617 9.04 14.66 -50.70
C THR A 617 9.13 16.11 -50.25
N THR A 618 9.49 16.35 -48.99
CA THR A 618 10.07 17.64 -48.55
C THR A 618 11.54 17.44 -48.26
N GLU A 619 12.37 17.87 -49.22
CA GLU A 619 13.77 18.22 -49.00
C GLU A 619 13.86 19.60 -48.32
N SER A 620 14.75 19.74 -47.34
CA SER A 620 15.61 20.93 -47.27
C SER A 620 16.96 20.54 -46.68
N SER A 621 17.98 20.56 -47.52
CA SER A 621 19.39 20.47 -47.19
C SER A 621 20.06 21.83 -47.38
N TYR A 622 21.31 21.92 -46.86
CA TYR A 622 22.34 22.97 -46.87
C TYR A 622 22.61 23.56 -45.48
N ASP A 623 23.75 23.41 -44.78
CA ASP A 623 25.07 22.74 -44.86
C ASP A 623 26.17 23.76 -44.45
N THR A 624 27.09 23.30 -43.59
CA THR A 624 28.42 23.85 -43.22
C THR A 624 28.53 25.25 -42.59
N SER A 625 29.51 25.62 -41.77
CA SER A 625 30.54 25.00 -40.92
C SER A 625 31.29 26.17 -40.25
N SER A 626 31.79 26.01 -39.02
CA SER A 626 33.06 26.62 -38.60
C SER A 626 33.52 26.08 -37.25
N ASP A 627 34.76 25.61 -37.27
CA ASP A 627 35.56 25.05 -36.19
C ASP A 627 35.76 25.96 -34.97
N SER A 628 35.86 25.35 -33.79
CA SER A 628 36.93 25.71 -32.85
C SER A 628 37.26 24.54 -31.91
N SER A 629 38.47 24.04 -32.10
CA SER A 629 39.21 23.08 -31.30
C SER A 629 39.48 23.55 -29.87
N SER A 630 39.38 22.64 -28.89
CA SER A 630 40.27 22.66 -27.71
C SER A 630 40.61 21.24 -27.27
N SER A 631 41.91 21.03 -27.19
CA SER A 631 42.64 19.79 -27.04
C SER A 631 42.66 19.22 -25.62
N SER A 632 42.72 17.89 -25.58
CA SER A 632 43.19 16.99 -24.53
C SER A 632 44.45 17.43 -23.77
N SER A 633 44.50 17.12 -22.47
CA SER A 633 45.74 16.73 -21.79
C SER A 633 45.49 15.65 -20.74
N SER A 634 45.98 14.45 -21.05
CA SER A 634 46.26 13.34 -20.17
C SER A 634 47.43 13.65 -19.23
N SER A 635 47.38 13.21 -17.98
CA SER A 635 48.57 12.98 -17.16
C SER A 635 48.40 11.78 -16.25
N SER A 636 49.19 10.75 -16.52
CA SER A 636 49.52 9.61 -15.68
C SER A 636 50.87 9.84 -14.99
N SER A 637 50.99 9.48 -13.71
CA SER A 637 52.24 9.23 -12.97
C SER A 637 51.88 8.72 -11.57
N SER A 638 51.99 7.42 -11.26
CA SER A 638 53.19 6.66 -10.84
C SER A 638 53.46 6.68 -9.33
N SER A 639 53.24 5.52 -8.72
CA SER A 639 53.97 4.84 -7.62
C SER A 639 55.14 5.52 -6.89
N SER A 640 55.09 5.45 -5.55
CA SER A 640 56.22 5.25 -4.62
C SER A 640 55.63 4.78 -3.27
N THR A 641 55.66 3.51 -2.86
CA THR A 641 56.75 2.80 -2.15
C THR A 641 57.67 3.68 -1.30
N SER A 642 57.51 3.57 0.03
CA SER A 642 58.61 3.67 0.99
C SER A 642 58.26 2.83 2.23
N GLU A 643 58.87 1.65 2.30
CA GLU A 643 59.23 0.98 3.55
C GLU A 643 60.29 1.84 4.26
N GLU A 644 60.11 2.13 5.55
CA GLU A 644 61.23 2.12 6.49
C GLU A 644 60.75 1.60 7.86
N THR A 645 61.32 0.46 8.20
CA THR A 645 61.46 -0.10 9.53
C THR A 645 62.39 0.76 10.39
N SER A 646 62.04 1.06 11.63
CA SER A 646 63.03 1.10 12.71
C SER A 646 62.37 0.88 14.07
N GLU A 647 62.75 -0.23 14.70
CA GLU A 647 62.63 -0.52 16.11
C GLU A 647 63.35 0.55 16.97
N SER A 648 62.76 0.93 18.10
CA SER A 648 63.54 1.20 19.31
C SER A 648 62.68 1.05 20.56
N GLN A 649 62.96 0.00 21.32
CA GLN A 649 62.65 -0.10 22.74
C GLN A 649 63.47 0.96 23.51
N SER A 650 62.85 1.64 24.48
CA SER A 650 63.49 1.89 25.79
C SER A 650 62.49 2.41 26.82
N SER A 651 62.41 1.66 27.91
CA SER A 651 61.95 2.01 29.25
C SER A 651 62.47 3.34 29.79
N SER A 652 61.66 4.03 30.60
CA SER A 652 62.10 4.54 31.91
C SER A 652 60.93 5.04 32.74
N ASP A 653 60.86 4.52 33.97
CA ASP A 653 60.11 5.01 35.11
C ASP A 653 60.39 6.49 35.41
N SER A 654 59.39 7.19 35.94
CA SER A 654 59.61 8.15 37.02
C SER A 654 58.30 8.53 37.73
N ASP A 655 58.24 8.11 38.99
CA ASP A 655 57.45 8.67 40.07
C ASP A 655 57.47 10.21 40.12
N SER A 656 56.35 10.82 40.47
CA SER A 656 56.36 11.89 41.48
C SER A 656 54.96 12.09 42.08
N SER A 657 54.91 11.76 43.36
CA SER A 657 53.91 12.05 44.37
C SER A 657 53.67 13.56 44.59
N PHE A 658 52.44 13.92 44.97
CA PHE A 658 52.17 15.13 45.74
C PHE A 658 51.00 14.87 46.72
N GLU A 659 51.34 14.72 48.00
CA GLU A 659 50.45 14.80 49.16
C GLU A 659 50.43 16.24 49.69
N PHE A 660 49.28 16.69 50.22
CA PHE A 660 49.26 17.41 51.50
C PHE A 660 47.89 17.25 52.18
N GLU A 661 47.94 16.68 53.39
CA GLU A 661 46.85 16.54 54.37
C GLU A 661 46.57 17.86 55.12
N SER A 662 45.33 18.02 55.63
CA SER A 662 45.02 18.17 57.07
C SER A 662 43.54 18.57 57.23
N GLU A 663 42.67 17.71 57.76
CA GLU A 663 42.12 17.71 59.15
C GLU A 663 41.28 18.96 59.50
N SER A 664 40.16 18.97 60.23
CA SER A 664 39.31 18.06 61.02
C SER A 664 37.99 18.86 61.27
N SER A 665 36.80 18.33 61.62
CA SER A 665 36.45 17.74 62.93
C SER A 665 34.95 17.31 63.00
N SER A 666 34.73 16.07 63.43
CA SER A 666 33.71 15.56 64.40
C SER A 666 32.26 16.10 64.43
N SER A 667 31.27 15.20 64.37
CA SER A 667 30.70 14.53 65.57
C SER A 667 29.53 13.59 65.24
N SER A 668 29.45 12.54 66.06
CA SER A 668 28.61 11.34 66.04
C SER A 668 27.27 11.49 66.76
N SER A 669 26.25 10.68 66.41
CA SER A 669 25.69 9.66 67.34
C SER A 669 24.51 8.87 66.75
N SER A 670 24.60 7.56 66.93
CA SER A 670 23.62 6.49 66.76
C SER A 670 22.48 6.46 67.79
N SER A 671 21.32 5.88 67.47
CA SER A 671 20.66 4.90 68.34
C SER A 671 19.53 4.14 67.62
N SER A 672 19.51 2.84 67.85
CA SER A 672 18.60 1.81 67.36
C SER A 672 17.46 1.48 68.37
N THR A 673 16.34 0.95 67.81
CA THR A 673 15.46 -0.14 68.33
C THR A 673 14.62 0.08 69.60
N PRO A 674 13.52 -0.69 69.86
CA PRO A 674 13.12 -2.04 69.39
C PRO A 674 12.38 -2.12 68.07
#